data_AF-A0A4R6DRK3-F1
#
_entry.id   AF-A0A4R6DRK3-F1
#
_cell.length_a   1.000
_cell.length_b   1.000
_cell.length_c   1.000
_cell.angle_alpha   90.00
_cell.angle_beta   90.00
_cell.angle_gamma   90.00
#
_symmetry.space_group_name_H-M   'P 1'
#
loop_
_entity.id
_entity.type
_entity.pdbx_description
1 polymer ?
#
loop_
_entity_poly.entity_id
_entity_poly.type
_entity_poly.pdbx_seq_one_letter_code
_entity_poly.pdbx_strand_id
1 'polypeptide(L)'
;MRATLPSRFSTRKRQRGVATILIVLFAGFSLSAAVLGVMYRIRGNQEQAVALHAQTQAQIRAWTGAEIVRQYLDGLQQRGELDGLVTKLNTANSETGVKPTNVPITLQQADGTALSGIQAKFTKVDVSGAAPAIWAAITGITEESGKAEARATLEVVYSLETSTTESTTPGATACAASPKAVMVFNGDVNYSGGSMQIVNSNNALTNVAISGNLTVGSASTAMTSGCTKNDISLTGGGIANGATLYSEGNITISNMSQPSSVSLWAKNLYINQNGGSYTTLQAGAFTANVVDSHGAVVGTAVTGGSILSTNYILPPAGNTIVVTLSDGTRYAVPLGSAAISSAGLVTPVATDVVRLSGSGTLPASFSLSHTGVTGGTLNYAGGTAGTMWGNEVSITGWGGTYTDVMSHGMFKVITGTIGKLTGGGDTWATQAGYSQYSNYNFPTINSGNIAGHLYASSNKTLVPDNATVAGITLNRSVAGTDPGLPGLPYCDTTVQAIDTDNYKDGANYIFYFDGNTPMLKVQNVKRGDNNESIDGTYNLATTDLRTLGGFDFMQCSWYNSHCLRSSTPANGWSLDGVYKFPAGVLWFDGKVQINGVNSGTQANLYNALLATGNVTLTSSGHVPLYAPNYATVSQTCGGSFYPSNLCTRSGSTFNFATWTDASGATHTGLPIGNTAIMTEGALSSSGWEIHGNVLLGRGITLEGATTTIFGTLTVGANATSTTTISQGGLKVVTSGLSSDQLYQPGTGCTSSSTTEETSSSHIRILWSRYQ
;
A
#
# COMPACT_ATOMS: atom_id res chain seq x y z
N MET A 1 23.10 -91.26 -59.75
CA MET A 1 24.52 -91.70 -59.79
C MET A 1 25.34 -90.75 -58.93
N ARG A 2 26.03 -91.26 -57.88
CA ARG A 2 27.11 -90.65 -57.05
C ARG A 2 26.86 -89.23 -56.45
N ALA A 3 27.34 -88.78 -55.29
CA ALA A 3 27.86 -89.26 -54.00
C ALA A 3 28.37 -87.97 -53.28
N THR A 4 28.26 -87.86 -51.93
CA THR A 4 29.06 -87.01 -50.98
C THR A 4 28.94 -85.46 -51.06
N LEU A 5 28.88 -84.60 -50.01
CA LEU A 5 29.27 -84.53 -48.58
C LEU A 5 28.48 -83.39 -47.83
N PRO A 6 28.57 -83.24 -46.48
CA PRO A 6 27.57 -82.61 -45.60
C PRO A 6 27.89 -81.19 -45.08
N SER A 7 26.87 -80.44 -44.61
CA SER A 7 27.03 -79.25 -43.75
C SER A 7 26.40 -79.47 -42.37
N ARG A 8 27.18 -79.23 -41.30
CA ARG A 8 26.73 -79.30 -39.89
C ARG A 8 26.35 -77.88 -39.44
N PHE A 9 25.10 -77.68 -39.01
CA PHE A 9 24.72 -76.54 -38.18
C PHE A 9 24.94 -76.88 -36.70
N SER A 10 25.83 -76.14 -36.03
CA SER A 10 26.08 -76.22 -34.58
C SER A 10 25.20 -75.20 -33.85
N THR A 11 24.27 -75.67 -33.02
CA THR A 11 23.46 -74.87 -32.10
C THR A 11 24.30 -74.39 -30.91
N ARG A 12 24.46 -73.06 -30.76
CA ARG A 12 25.09 -72.44 -29.58
C ARG A 12 24.18 -72.58 -28.35
N LYS A 13 24.61 -73.31 -27.31
CA LYS A 13 24.03 -73.24 -25.97
C LYS A 13 24.40 -71.91 -25.31
N ARG A 14 23.40 -71.06 -25.03
CA ARG A 14 23.54 -69.85 -24.20
C ARG A 14 23.64 -70.23 -22.72
N GLN A 15 24.76 -69.93 -22.07
CA GLN A 15 24.90 -69.94 -20.61
C GLN A 15 24.09 -68.77 -20.02
N ARG A 16 23.03 -69.07 -19.25
CA ARG A 16 22.13 -68.08 -18.61
C ARG A 16 22.23 -68.01 -17.08
N GLY A 17 23.27 -68.61 -16.47
CA GLY A 17 23.41 -68.65 -15.01
C GLY A 17 24.16 -67.45 -14.42
N VAL A 18 25.34 -67.15 -14.95
CA VAL A 18 26.27 -66.14 -14.37
C VAL A 18 25.78 -64.71 -14.58
N ALA A 19 25.19 -64.41 -15.74
CA ALA A 19 24.68 -63.08 -16.05
C ALA A 19 23.55 -62.64 -15.11
N THR A 20 22.65 -63.56 -14.73
CA THR A 20 21.51 -63.26 -13.87
C THR A 20 21.94 -62.95 -12.43
N ILE A 21 22.95 -63.67 -11.92
CA ILE A 21 23.54 -63.40 -10.60
C ILE A 21 24.26 -62.05 -10.60
N LEU A 22 25.03 -61.73 -11.65
CA LEU A 22 25.69 -60.43 -11.80
C LEU A 22 24.68 -59.27 -11.90
N ILE A 23 23.58 -59.44 -12.63
CA ILE A 23 22.52 -58.42 -12.72
C ILE A 23 21.86 -58.17 -11.37
N VAL A 24 21.55 -59.22 -10.60
CA VAL A 24 20.96 -59.07 -9.25
C VAL A 24 21.95 -58.40 -8.29
N LEU A 25 23.24 -58.73 -8.39
CA LEU A 25 24.27 -58.14 -7.53
C LEU A 25 24.52 -56.66 -7.88
N PHE A 26 24.55 -56.31 -9.17
CA PHE A 26 24.61 -54.91 -9.61
C PHE A 26 23.35 -54.12 -9.26
N ALA A 27 22.17 -54.74 -9.37
CA ALA A 27 20.92 -54.11 -8.94
C ALA A 27 20.95 -53.83 -7.43
N GLY A 28 21.40 -54.80 -6.62
CA GLY A 28 21.59 -54.62 -5.17
C GLY A 28 22.57 -53.50 -4.83
N PHE A 29 23.72 -53.45 -5.50
CA PHE A 29 24.72 -52.40 -5.29
C PHE A 29 24.20 -51.02 -5.70
N SER A 30 23.45 -50.94 -6.80
CA SER A 30 22.84 -49.68 -7.27
C SER A 30 21.79 -49.16 -6.29
N LEU A 31 21.00 -50.06 -5.69
CA LEU A 31 19.99 -49.70 -4.70
C LEU A 31 20.65 -49.20 -3.40
N SER A 32 21.71 -49.88 -2.93
CA SER A 32 22.49 -49.44 -1.76
C SER A 32 23.15 -48.07 -1.99
N ALA A 33 23.71 -47.83 -3.17
CA ALA A 33 24.29 -46.52 -3.52
C ALA A 33 23.22 -45.41 -3.58
N ALA A 34 22.03 -45.71 -4.10
CA ALA A 34 20.91 -44.76 -4.11
C ALA A 34 20.44 -44.43 -2.68
N VAL A 35 20.30 -45.44 -1.81
CA VAL A 35 19.92 -45.24 -0.39
C VAL A 35 20.97 -44.42 0.36
N LEU A 36 22.26 -44.71 0.19
CA LEU A 36 23.35 -43.92 0.79
C LEU A 36 23.37 -42.47 0.26
N GLY A 37 23.10 -42.27 -1.04
CA GLY A 37 22.97 -40.94 -1.64
C GLY A 37 21.78 -40.15 -1.08
N VAL A 38 20.62 -40.81 -0.87
CA VAL A 38 19.45 -40.19 -0.23
C VAL A 38 19.74 -39.86 1.24
N MET A 39 20.39 -40.76 1.99
CA MET A 39 20.79 -40.49 3.38
C MET A 39 21.77 -39.33 3.50
N TYR A 40 22.75 -39.24 2.59
CA TYR A 40 23.68 -38.11 2.53
C TYR A 40 22.95 -36.79 2.24
N ARG A 41 22.00 -36.80 1.30
CA ARG A 41 21.16 -35.64 0.98
C ARG A 41 20.26 -35.23 2.15
N ILE A 42 19.69 -36.18 2.89
CA ILE A 42 18.89 -35.89 4.09
C ILE A 42 19.75 -35.25 5.18
N ARG A 43 20.95 -35.77 5.44
CA ARG A 43 21.88 -35.15 6.40
C ARG A 43 22.30 -33.75 5.96
N GLY A 44 22.62 -33.56 4.68
CA GLY A 44 22.92 -32.24 4.12
C GLY A 44 21.75 -31.26 4.24
N ASN A 45 20.51 -31.70 3.99
CA ASN A 45 19.32 -30.88 4.18
C ASN A 45 19.07 -30.55 5.66
N GLN A 46 19.32 -31.50 6.58
CA GLN A 46 19.22 -31.27 8.02
C GLN A 46 20.26 -30.27 8.51
N GLU A 47 21.51 -30.38 8.06
CA GLU A 47 22.57 -29.43 8.37
C GLU A 47 22.27 -28.03 7.81
N GLN A 48 21.75 -27.94 6.58
CA GLN A 48 21.29 -26.68 5.99
C GLN A 48 20.10 -26.06 6.75
N ALA A 49 19.13 -26.87 7.18
CA ALA A 49 18.01 -26.40 7.97
C ALA A 49 18.47 -25.89 9.35
N VAL A 50 19.38 -26.60 10.01
CA VAL A 50 19.96 -26.17 11.29
C VAL A 50 20.76 -24.87 11.12
N ALA A 51 21.56 -24.75 10.06
CA ALA A 51 22.31 -23.53 9.76
C ALA A 51 21.39 -22.34 9.46
N LEU A 52 20.31 -22.55 8.68
CA LEU A 52 19.33 -21.52 8.39
C LEU A 52 18.60 -21.06 9.66
N HIS A 53 18.13 -22.01 10.48
CA HIS A 53 17.49 -21.68 11.75
C HIS A 53 18.43 -20.97 12.72
N ALA A 54 19.69 -21.41 12.84
CA ALA A 54 20.71 -20.76 13.65
C ALA A 54 20.97 -19.32 13.15
N GLN A 55 21.09 -19.11 11.84
CA GLN A 55 21.28 -17.78 11.26
C GLN A 55 20.08 -16.86 11.51
N THR A 56 18.86 -17.34 11.32
CA THR A 56 17.64 -16.57 11.62
C THR A 56 17.56 -16.23 13.11
N GLN A 57 17.89 -17.17 14.00
CA GLN A 57 17.91 -16.91 15.44
C GLN A 57 19.01 -15.91 15.85
N ALA A 58 20.19 -15.97 15.24
CA ALA A 58 21.25 -14.99 15.44
C ALA A 58 20.81 -13.59 14.98
N GLN A 59 20.10 -13.49 13.84
CA GLN A 59 19.53 -12.24 13.34
C GLN A 59 18.45 -11.68 14.27
N ILE A 60 17.54 -12.52 14.77
CA ILE A 60 16.53 -12.11 15.76
C ILE A 60 17.21 -11.56 17.02
N ARG A 61 18.21 -12.28 17.57
CA ARG A 61 18.98 -11.83 18.74
C ARG A 61 19.71 -10.51 18.51
N ALA A 62 20.24 -10.28 17.31
CA ALA A 62 20.88 -9.01 16.95
C ALA A 62 19.87 -7.84 16.95
N TRP A 63 18.66 -8.05 16.43
CA TRP A 63 17.59 -7.05 16.47
C TRP A 63 17.02 -6.83 17.88
N THR A 64 16.86 -7.89 18.67
CA THR A 64 16.51 -7.77 20.10
C THR A 64 17.55 -6.95 20.84
N GLY A 65 18.84 -7.17 20.57
CA GLY A 65 19.92 -6.36 21.15
C GLY A 65 19.85 -4.89 20.72
N ALA A 66 19.47 -4.60 19.48
CA ALA A 66 19.27 -3.24 18.99
C ALA A 66 18.18 -2.49 19.74
N GLU A 67 17.06 -3.17 19.99
CA GLU A 67 15.96 -2.58 20.74
C GLU A 67 16.31 -2.37 22.22
N ILE A 68 17.03 -3.31 22.84
CA ILE A 68 17.51 -3.14 24.22
C ILE A 68 18.46 -1.93 24.34
N VAL A 69 19.39 -1.76 23.40
CA VAL A 69 20.30 -0.61 23.39
C VAL A 69 19.53 0.69 23.15
N ARG A 70 18.52 0.68 22.27
CA ARG A 70 17.62 1.84 22.06
C ARG A 70 16.92 2.25 23.35
N GLN A 71 16.29 1.30 24.04
CA GLN A 71 15.58 1.55 25.31
C GLN A 71 16.52 2.01 26.42
N TYR A 72 17.74 1.48 26.46
CA TYR A 72 18.76 1.94 27.40
C TYR A 72 19.14 3.41 27.18
N LEU A 73 19.40 3.80 25.92
CA LEU A 73 19.69 5.19 25.56
C LEU A 73 18.47 6.10 25.83
N ASP A 74 17.26 5.61 25.55
CA ASP A 74 16.01 6.33 25.80
C ASP A 74 15.81 6.58 27.30
N GLY A 75 16.05 5.56 28.14
CA GLY A 75 15.99 5.70 29.59
C GLY A 75 17.05 6.68 30.13
N LEU A 76 18.25 6.71 29.54
CA LEU A 76 19.27 7.71 29.88
C LEU A 76 18.83 9.13 29.47
N GLN A 77 18.16 9.27 28.33
CA GLN A 77 17.63 10.55 27.85
C GLN A 77 16.54 11.07 28.79
N GLN A 78 15.59 10.22 29.16
CA GLN A 78 14.51 10.55 30.09
C GLN A 78 15.01 10.93 31.48
N ARG A 79 16.13 10.36 31.94
CA ARG A 79 16.78 10.72 33.21
C ARG A 79 17.74 11.92 33.12
N GLY A 80 17.95 12.50 31.93
CA GLY A 80 18.93 13.58 31.71
C GLY A 80 20.39 13.14 31.85
N GLU A 81 20.67 11.82 31.78
CA GLU A 81 22.00 11.22 31.98
C GLU A 81 22.73 10.94 30.66
N LEU A 82 22.05 11.10 29.51
CA LEU A 82 22.58 10.80 28.18
C LEU A 82 23.82 11.61 27.84
N ASP A 83 23.85 12.90 28.20
CA ASP A 83 24.99 13.79 27.95
C ASP A 83 26.26 13.32 28.67
N GLY A 84 26.12 12.69 29.85
CA GLY A 84 27.22 12.07 30.57
C GLY A 84 27.79 10.84 29.86
N LEU A 85 26.96 10.02 29.21
CA LEU A 85 27.40 8.91 28.37
C LEU A 85 28.08 9.42 27.09
N VAL A 86 27.46 10.39 26.41
CA VAL A 86 27.99 11.02 25.20
C VAL A 86 29.34 11.66 25.48
N THR A 87 29.48 12.37 26.60
CA THR A 87 30.75 12.93 27.07
C THR A 87 31.78 11.82 27.29
N LYS A 88 31.44 10.71 27.95
CA LYS A 88 32.37 9.57 28.14
C LYS A 88 32.80 8.92 26.83
N LEU A 89 31.92 8.84 25.84
CA LEU A 89 32.23 8.29 24.51
C LEU A 89 33.05 9.27 23.65
N ASN A 90 32.86 10.58 23.84
CA ASN A 90 33.57 11.65 23.12
C ASN A 90 34.90 12.06 23.76
N THR A 91 35.07 11.86 25.08
CA THR A 91 36.29 12.24 25.79
C THR A 91 37.38 11.22 25.50
N ALA A 92 38.48 11.68 24.92
CA ALA A 92 39.71 10.90 24.86
C ALA A 92 40.10 10.50 26.29
N ASN A 93 40.35 9.21 26.55
CA ASN A 93 41.17 8.86 27.71
C ASN A 93 42.48 9.64 27.55
N SER A 94 42.70 10.59 28.45
CA SER A 94 43.73 11.63 28.40
C SER A 94 45.17 11.12 28.56
N GLU A 95 45.43 9.84 28.28
CA GLU A 95 46.75 9.21 28.39
C GLU A 95 47.24 8.52 27.10
N THR A 96 46.41 8.34 26.05
CA THR A 96 46.86 7.66 24.81
C THR A 96 46.41 8.30 23.50
N GLY A 97 45.57 9.34 23.50
CA GLY A 97 45.17 10.05 22.27
C GLY A 97 44.35 9.21 21.26
N VAL A 98 43.88 8.03 21.67
CA VAL A 98 43.01 7.16 20.88
C VAL A 98 41.56 7.43 21.29
N LYS A 99 40.71 7.83 20.34
CA LYS A 99 39.24 7.88 20.56
C LYS A 99 38.77 6.47 20.95
N PRO A 100 37.97 6.27 22.02
CA PRO A 100 37.52 4.94 22.39
C PRO A 100 36.63 4.38 21.27
N THR A 101 37.24 3.54 20.43
CA THR A 101 36.55 2.81 19.37
C THR A 101 36.27 1.42 19.94
N ASN A 102 35.00 1.00 20.00
CA ASN A 102 34.53 -0.27 20.59
C ASN A 102 34.39 -0.29 22.13
N VAL A 103 33.56 0.60 22.70
CA VAL A 103 33.21 0.52 24.13
C VAL A 103 32.17 -0.59 24.34
N PRO A 104 32.46 -1.67 25.09
CA PRO A 104 31.51 -2.76 25.30
C PRO A 104 30.30 -2.31 26.13
N ILE A 105 29.13 -2.83 25.79
CA ILE A 105 27.87 -2.64 26.52
C ILE A 105 27.56 -3.94 27.24
N THR A 106 27.58 -3.92 28.57
CA THR A 106 27.18 -5.07 29.38
C THR A 106 25.66 -5.07 29.50
N LEU A 107 24.99 -5.95 28.76
CA LEU A 107 23.55 -6.14 28.86
C LEU A 107 23.22 -7.13 29.99
N GLN A 108 22.36 -6.72 30.91
CA GLN A 108 21.92 -7.55 32.04
C GLN A 108 20.40 -7.64 32.07
N GLN A 109 19.88 -8.75 32.57
CA GLN A 109 18.47 -8.90 32.92
C GLN A 109 18.16 -8.11 34.20
N ALA A 110 16.88 -7.94 34.51
CA ALA A 110 16.42 -7.19 35.69
C ALA A 110 16.93 -7.77 37.03
N ASP A 111 17.36 -9.04 37.05
CA ASP A 111 17.97 -9.72 38.20
C ASP A 111 19.50 -9.59 38.29
N GLY A 112 20.13 -8.83 37.37
CA GLY A 112 21.58 -8.59 37.31
C GLY A 112 22.38 -9.67 36.58
N THR A 113 21.73 -10.70 36.01
CA THR A 113 22.42 -11.73 35.22
C THR A 113 22.75 -11.22 33.82
N ALA A 114 23.92 -11.58 33.28
CA ALA A 114 24.30 -11.20 31.92
C ALA A 114 23.37 -11.84 30.88
N LEU A 115 22.94 -11.06 29.87
CA LEU A 115 22.18 -11.55 28.74
C LEU A 115 23.06 -12.43 27.84
N SER A 116 22.80 -13.74 27.86
CA SER A 116 23.51 -14.70 27.01
C SER A 116 23.09 -14.59 25.55
N GLY A 117 24.06 -14.67 24.62
CA GLY A 117 23.80 -14.70 23.17
C GLY A 117 23.61 -13.34 22.49
N ILE A 118 23.85 -12.22 23.19
CA ILE A 118 23.86 -10.87 22.61
C ILE A 118 25.12 -10.13 23.10
N GLN A 119 25.91 -9.62 22.17
CA GLN A 119 27.04 -8.74 22.46
C GLN A 119 26.81 -7.39 21.80
N ALA A 120 26.94 -6.29 22.54
CA ALA A 120 26.80 -4.95 21.99
C ALA A 120 28.00 -4.08 22.35
N LYS A 121 28.38 -3.17 21.46
CA LYS A 121 29.46 -2.20 21.67
C LYS A 121 29.18 -0.90 20.95
N PHE A 122 29.52 0.24 21.55
CA PHE A 122 29.52 1.53 20.87
C PHE A 122 30.76 1.67 20.00
N THR A 123 30.56 1.99 18.72
CA THR A 123 31.64 2.05 17.72
C THR A 123 32.03 3.48 17.35
N LYS A 124 31.06 4.41 17.38
CA LYS A 124 31.26 5.82 17.05
C LYS A 124 30.20 6.67 17.76
N VAL A 125 30.53 7.92 18.07
CA VAL A 125 29.59 8.97 18.45
C VAL A 125 29.95 10.22 17.63
N ASP A 126 28.93 10.95 17.16
CA ASP A 126 29.09 12.19 16.42
C ASP A 126 28.12 13.22 16.99
N VAL A 127 28.70 14.29 17.53
CA VAL A 127 27.96 15.41 18.13
C VAL A 127 28.18 16.70 17.35
N SER A 128 28.86 16.65 16.20
CA SER A 128 29.42 17.82 15.52
C SER A 128 28.68 18.25 14.25
N GLY A 129 27.45 17.78 14.03
CA GLY A 129 26.63 18.10 12.84
C GLY A 129 25.15 18.33 13.15
N ALA A 130 24.37 18.66 12.13
CA ALA A 130 22.92 18.95 12.22
C ALA A 130 22.03 17.76 12.66
N ALA A 131 22.61 16.57 12.83
CA ALA A 131 21.95 15.37 13.33
C ALA A 131 22.95 14.57 14.18
N PRO A 132 23.02 14.81 15.50
CA PRO A 132 23.94 14.07 16.36
C PRO A 132 23.48 12.60 16.47
N ALA A 133 24.43 11.67 16.59
CA ALA A 133 24.14 10.23 16.54
C ALA A 133 25.15 9.36 17.30
N ILE A 134 24.73 8.16 17.68
CA ILE A 134 25.58 7.10 18.26
C ILE A 134 25.50 5.86 17.37
N TRP A 135 26.63 5.25 17.07
CA TRP A 135 26.75 3.97 16.38
C TRP A 135 27.01 2.86 17.38
N ALA A 136 26.31 1.74 17.23
CA ALA A 136 26.59 0.50 17.94
C ALA A 136 26.71 -0.67 16.97
N ALA A 137 27.59 -1.61 17.29
CA ALA A 137 27.62 -2.92 16.67
C ALA A 137 27.04 -3.96 17.63
N ILE A 138 26.06 -4.72 17.16
CA ILE A 138 25.26 -5.64 17.97
C ILE A 138 25.32 -7.02 17.32
N THR A 139 25.92 -7.96 18.01
CA THR A 139 26.13 -9.33 17.53
C THR A 139 25.21 -10.27 18.28
N GLY A 140 24.24 -10.85 17.56
CA GLY A 140 23.50 -12.00 18.04
C GLY A 140 24.31 -13.27 17.81
N ILE A 141 24.41 -14.12 18.83
CA ILE A 141 25.17 -15.36 18.82
C ILE A 141 24.23 -16.48 19.25
N THR A 142 24.10 -17.53 18.43
CA THR A 142 23.48 -18.80 18.85
C THR A 142 24.54 -19.73 19.45
N GLU A 143 24.17 -20.50 20.49
CA GLU A 143 24.99 -21.56 21.14
C GLU A 143 26.51 -21.43 20.93
N GLU A 144 27.15 -20.66 21.80
CA GLU A 144 28.59 -20.39 21.71
C GLU A 144 29.39 -21.70 21.80
N SER A 145 30.22 -22.00 20.80
CA SER A 145 31.00 -23.24 20.67
C SER A 145 30.21 -24.52 20.33
N GLY A 146 29.00 -24.40 19.77
CA GLY A 146 28.15 -25.53 19.34
C GLY A 146 28.10 -25.77 17.81
N LYS A 147 27.54 -26.91 17.37
CA LYS A 147 27.28 -27.20 15.94
C LYS A 147 26.25 -26.26 15.29
N ALA A 148 25.54 -25.48 16.09
CA ALA A 148 24.55 -24.49 15.68
C ALA A 148 25.02 -23.06 15.99
N GLU A 149 26.33 -22.83 16.14
CA GLU A 149 26.87 -21.48 16.31
C GLU A 149 26.70 -20.68 15.01
N ALA A 150 25.98 -19.58 15.10
CA ALA A 150 25.80 -18.59 14.06
C ALA A 150 25.91 -17.20 14.69
N ARG A 151 26.51 -16.27 13.94
CA ARG A 151 26.72 -14.90 14.37
C ARG A 151 26.12 -13.96 13.34
N ALA A 152 25.33 -13.00 13.80
CA ALA A 152 24.82 -11.93 12.97
C ALA A 152 25.15 -10.59 13.63
N THR A 153 26.01 -9.80 13.01
CA THR A 153 26.37 -8.47 13.51
C THR A 153 25.55 -7.42 12.77
N LEU A 154 24.83 -6.62 13.53
CA LEU A 154 24.04 -5.49 13.08
C LEU A 154 24.78 -4.21 13.49
N GLU A 155 25.12 -3.36 12.52
CA GLU A 155 25.51 -1.99 12.78
C GLU A 155 24.25 -1.13 12.83
N VAL A 156 24.06 -0.41 13.93
CA VAL A 156 22.86 0.39 14.21
C VAL A 156 23.27 1.81 14.54
N VAL A 157 22.56 2.78 13.99
CA VAL A 157 22.75 4.20 14.30
C VAL A 157 21.53 4.76 15.00
N TYR A 158 21.75 5.33 16.18
CA TYR A 158 20.75 5.96 17.01
C TYR A 158 20.83 7.49 16.89
N SER A 159 19.71 8.17 16.77
CA SER A 159 19.65 9.64 16.81
C SER A 159 19.85 10.14 18.24
N LEU A 160 20.67 11.16 18.42
CA LEU A 160 20.72 11.98 19.63
C LEU A 160 19.95 13.26 19.33
N GLU A 161 18.90 13.55 20.09
CA GLU A 161 18.24 14.86 19.98
C GLU A 161 18.90 15.80 21.00
N THR A 162 19.75 16.72 20.53
CA THR A 162 20.17 17.85 21.36
C THR A 162 19.14 18.96 21.21
N SER A 163 18.58 19.41 22.33
CA SER A 163 17.69 20.56 22.42
C SER A 163 18.44 21.83 22.03
N THR A 164 18.54 22.08 20.72
CA THR A 164 18.91 23.38 20.17
C THR A 164 17.72 23.95 19.44
N THR A 165 17.24 25.08 19.94
CA THR A 165 16.24 25.96 19.35
C THR A 165 16.67 26.41 17.96
N GLU A 166 16.39 25.61 16.94
CA GLU A 166 16.27 26.05 15.56
C GLU A 166 14.94 25.52 15.00
N SER A 167 14.07 26.47 14.67
CA SER A 167 12.80 26.26 14.00
C SER A 167 13.04 25.79 12.57
N THR A 168 13.25 24.49 12.41
CA THR A 168 13.00 23.77 11.17
C THR A 168 12.13 22.59 11.55
N THR A 169 10.82 22.73 11.40
CA THR A 169 9.80 21.74 11.79
C THR A 169 10.20 20.33 11.28
N PRO A 170 10.73 19.43 12.14
CA PRO A 170 10.77 18.02 11.84
C PRO A 170 9.36 17.53 12.16
N GLY A 171 8.71 16.87 11.21
CA GLY A 171 7.29 16.52 11.26
C GLY A 171 6.84 16.14 12.67
N ALA A 172 5.95 16.97 13.24
CA ALA A 172 5.22 16.63 14.44
C ALA A 172 4.77 15.18 14.31
N THR A 173 5.04 14.34 15.31
CA THR A 173 4.47 12.99 15.38
C THR A 173 2.96 13.16 15.32
N ALA A 174 2.40 13.03 14.11
CA ALA A 174 1.02 13.41 13.88
C ALA A 174 0.15 12.39 14.61
N CYS A 175 -0.66 12.86 15.55
CA CYS A 175 -1.64 12.02 16.25
C CYS A 175 -2.62 11.37 15.24
N ALA A 176 -2.78 11.95 14.05
CA ALA A 176 -3.54 11.36 12.97
C ALA A 176 -2.87 11.49 11.60
N ALA A 177 -3.21 10.57 10.72
CA ALA A 177 -3.02 10.72 9.28
C ALA A 177 -4.39 10.68 8.59
N SER A 178 -4.62 11.59 7.65
CA SER A 178 -5.74 11.47 6.72
C SER A 178 -5.27 10.72 5.48
N PRO A 179 -5.91 9.61 5.10
CA PRO A 179 -5.55 8.89 3.89
C PRO A 179 -5.90 9.76 2.67
N LYS A 180 -4.98 9.85 1.70
CA LYS A 180 -5.19 10.64 0.47
C LYS A 180 -6.22 10.03 -0.48
N ALA A 181 -6.50 8.74 -0.33
CA ALA A 181 -7.59 8.04 -0.99
C ALA A 181 -8.44 7.30 0.06
N VAL A 182 -9.75 7.24 -0.18
CA VAL A 182 -10.70 6.54 0.70
C VAL A 182 -10.42 5.04 0.74
N MET A 183 -9.95 4.49 -0.38
CA MET A 183 -9.50 3.11 -0.47
C MET A 183 -8.12 2.99 -1.08
N VAL A 184 -7.25 2.24 -0.41
CA VAL A 184 -5.90 1.93 -0.90
C VAL A 184 -5.69 0.42 -0.89
N PHE A 185 -5.37 -0.14 -2.06
CA PHE A 185 -4.99 -1.55 -2.22
C PHE A 185 -3.52 -1.63 -2.60
N ASN A 186 -2.70 -2.15 -1.69
CA ASN A 186 -1.31 -2.46 -1.99
C ASN A 186 -1.21 -3.86 -2.61
N GLY A 187 -1.58 -3.98 -3.89
CA GLY A 187 -1.52 -5.19 -4.69
C GLY A 187 -2.51 -5.15 -5.83
N ASP A 188 -2.72 -6.28 -6.50
CA ASP A 188 -3.70 -6.41 -7.58
C ASP A 188 -5.13 -6.45 -7.02
N VAL A 189 -6.10 -5.91 -7.75
CA VAL A 189 -7.52 -6.03 -7.46
C VAL A 189 -8.21 -6.78 -8.60
N ASN A 190 -8.75 -7.95 -8.29
CA ASN A 190 -9.50 -8.78 -9.21
C ASN A 190 -10.97 -8.80 -8.82
N TYR A 191 -11.80 -8.22 -9.67
CA TYR A 191 -13.24 -8.21 -9.53
C TYR A 191 -13.83 -9.19 -10.55
N SER A 192 -14.39 -10.30 -10.06
CA SER A 192 -14.90 -11.41 -10.90
C SER A 192 -16.36 -11.79 -10.60
N GLY A 193 -17.05 -11.02 -9.75
CA GLY A 193 -18.44 -11.22 -9.35
C GLY A 193 -18.86 -10.27 -8.23
N GLY A 194 -20.14 -10.30 -7.83
CA GLY A 194 -20.70 -9.46 -6.78
C GLY A 194 -20.88 -7.99 -7.19
N SER A 195 -21.01 -7.09 -6.21
CA SER A 195 -21.00 -5.63 -6.44
C SER A 195 -19.86 -4.98 -5.67
N MET A 196 -19.01 -4.21 -6.35
CA MET A 196 -18.10 -3.25 -5.70
C MET A 196 -18.73 -1.85 -5.83
N GLN A 197 -18.99 -1.21 -4.69
CA GLN A 197 -19.62 0.10 -4.64
C GLN A 197 -18.85 1.06 -3.76
N ILE A 198 -18.65 2.28 -4.26
CA ILE A 198 -18.04 3.36 -3.52
C ILE A 198 -19.02 4.51 -3.52
N VAL A 199 -19.52 4.86 -2.34
CA VAL A 199 -20.53 5.91 -2.19
C VAL A 199 -19.91 7.10 -1.46
N ASN A 200 -19.81 8.22 -2.17
CA ASN A 200 -19.26 9.47 -1.66
C ASN A 200 -20.30 10.58 -1.80
N SER A 201 -20.33 11.55 -0.86
CA SER A 201 -21.30 12.66 -0.83
C SER A 201 -21.21 13.58 -2.04
N ASN A 202 -20.07 13.59 -2.75
CA ASN A 202 -19.84 14.50 -3.86
C ASN A 202 -20.10 13.90 -5.25
N ASN A 203 -20.61 12.66 -5.34
CA ASN A 203 -20.71 11.89 -6.60
C ASN A 203 -19.40 11.80 -7.43
N ALA A 204 -18.28 12.28 -6.88
CA ALA A 204 -16.95 12.10 -7.42
C ALA A 204 -16.51 10.68 -7.07
N LEU A 205 -16.46 9.83 -8.07
CA LEU A 205 -16.14 8.42 -7.92
C LEU A 205 -14.63 8.19 -7.61
N THR A 206 -13.79 9.23 -7.49
CA THR A 206 -12.30 9.25 -7.54
C THR A 206 -11.56 8.65 -6.33
N ASN A 207 -12.03 7.54 -5.77
CA ASN A 207 -11.73 7.20 -4.38
C ASN A 207 -10.88 5.92 -4.17
N VAL A 208 -10.39 5.29 -5.23
CA VAL A 208 -9.54 4.09 -5.15
C VAL A 208 -8.13 4.37 -5.65
N ALA A 209 -7.13 3.94 -4.89
CA ALA A 209 -5.75 3.86 -5.34
C ALA A 209 -5.25 2.40 -5.26
N ILE A 210 -4.71 1.87 -6.35
CA ILE A 210 -4.25 0.48 -6.46
C ILE A 210 -2.78 0.45 -6.88
N SER A 211 -1.91 -0.21 -6.12
CA SER A 211 -0.49 -0.33 -6.47
C SER A 211 -0.21 -1.38 -7.54
N GLY A 212 -1.11 -2.34 -7.72
CA GLY A 212 -1.08 -3.35 -8.77
C GLY A 212 -2.02 -3.06 -9.93
N ASN A 213 -2.45 -4.13 -10.60
CA ASN A 213 -3.43 -4.13 -11.68
C ASN A 213 -4.86 -4.06 -11.15
N LEU A 214 -5.78 -3.49 -11.94
CA LEU A 214 -7.23 -3.63 -11.75
C LEU A 214 -7.82 -4.47 -12.87
N THR A 215 -8.34 -5.64 -12.51
CA THR A 215 -9.07 -6.51 -13.44
C THR A 215 -10.55 -6.54 -13.09
N VAL A 216 -11.41 -6.15 -14.01
CA VAL A 216 -12.87 -6.22 -13.90
C VAL A 216 -13.35 -7.22 -14.95
N GLY A 217 -13.84 -8.38 -14.50
CA GLY A 217 -14.37 -9.44 -15.36
C GLY A 217 -15.74 -9.92 -14.91
N SER A 218 -16.62 -10.21 -15.88
CA SER A 218 -17.82 -11.04 -15.70
C SER A 218 -18.86 -10.60 -14.64
N ALA A 219 -18.83 -9.35 -14.19
CA ALA A 219 -19.66 -8.87 -13.09
C ALA A 219 -20.62 -7.74 -13.51
N SER A 220 -21.71 -7.56 -12.75
CA SER A 220 -22.57 -6.37 -12.75
C SER A 220 -21.75 -5.08 -12.68
N THR A 221 -22.26 -4.01 -13.31
CA THR A 221 -21.62 -2.68 -13.46
C THR A 221 -20.78 -2.30 -12.25
N ALA A 222 -19.45 -2.23 -12.40
CA ALA A 222 -18.56 -1.81 -11.33
C ALA A 222 -18.74 -0.31 -11.08
N MET A 223 -19.18 0.09 -9.88
CA MET A 223 -19.35 1.50 -9.51
C MET A 223 -18.08 2.03 -8.86
N THR A 224 -16.98 2.09 -9.62
CA THR A 224 -15.69 2.57 -9.11
C THR A 224 -15.03 3.56 -10.04
N SER A 225 -14.34 4.53 -9.46
CA SER A 225 -13.34 5.35 -10.14
C SER A 225 -12.11 5.51 -9.26
N GLY A 226 -11.00 5.90 -9.85
CA GLY A 226 -9.73 5.86 -9.15
C GLY A 226 -8.55 5.66 -10.09
N CYS A 227 -7.42 5.32 -9.49
CA CYS A 227 -6.16 5.18 -10.17
C CYS A 227 -5.48 3.84 -9.89
N THR A 228 -4.63 3.43 -10.81
CA THR A 228 -3.76 2.25 -10.68
C THR A 228 -2.33 2.61 -11.07
N LYS A 229 -1.34 1.99 -10.42
CA LYS A 229 0.07 2.11 -10.84
C LYS A 229 0.41 1.23 -12.04
N ASN A 230 -0.32 0.12 -12.21
CA ASN A 230 -0.13 -0.78 -13.36
C ASN A 230 -1.37 -0.73 -14.27
N ASP A 231 -1.74 -1.84 -14.88
CA ASP A 231 -2.74 -1.89 -15.95
C ASP A 231 -4.18 -2.00 -15.40
N ILE A 232 -5.14 -1.48 -16.17
CA ILE A 232 -6.57 -1.70 -15.99
C ILE A 232 -7.10 -2.55 -17.14
N SER A 233 -7.79 -3.65 -16.82
CA SER A 233 -8.48 -4.49 -17.80
C SER A 233 -9.96 -4.57 -17.47
N LEU A 234 -10.82 -4.13 -18.39
CA LEU A 234 -12.28 -4.09 -18.23
C LEU A 234 -12.98 -4.99 -19.24
N THR A 235 -13.80 -5.91 -18.73
CA THR A 235 -14.68 -6.80 -19.52
C THR A 235 -16.00 -7.03 -18.78
N GLY A 236 -17.11 -7.32 -19.48
CA GLY A 236 -18.38 -7.72 -18.85
C GLY A 236 -19.38 -6.59 -18.55
N GLY A 237 -19.93 -6.51 -17.32
CA GLY A 237 -21.14 -5.71 -17.05
C GLY A 237 -20.98 -4.19 -17.00
N GLY A 238 -19.78 -3.67 -17.22
CA GLY A 238 -19.54 -2.23 -17.42
C GLY A 238 -18.92 -1.50 -16.23
N ILE A 239 -18.87 -0.18 -16.35
CA ILE A 239 -18.46 0.78 -15.30
C ILE A 239 -19.56 1.81 -15.09
N ALA A 240 -19.58 2.47 -13.93
CA ALA A 240 -20.54 3.52 -13.64
C ALA A 240 -20.50 4.68 -14.65
N ASN A 241 -21.66 5.30 -14.86
CA ASN A 241 -21.77 6.52 -15.63
C ASN A 241 -20.99 7.65 -14.93
N GLY A 242 -20.25 8.45 -15.70
CA GLY A 242 -19.43 9.53 -15.15
C GLY A 242 -18.13 9.06 -14.48
N ALA A 243 -17.75 7.79 -14.62
CA ALA A 243 -16.53 7.27 -14.00
C ALA A 243 -15.24 7.90 -14.54
N THR A 244 -14.23 8.02 -13.68
CA THR A 244 -12.88 8.51 -13.98
C THR A 244 -11.84 7.41 -13.69
N LEU A 245 -11.24 6.82 -14.71
CA LEU A 245 -10.27 5.74 -14.54
C LEU A 245 -8.89 6.13 -15.04
N TYR A 246 -7.93 6.10 -14.12
CA TYR A 246 -6.56 6.53 -14.36
C TYR A 246 -5.58 5.38 -14.18
N SER A 247 -4.55 5.32 -15.01
CA SER A 247 -3.54 4.26 -14.96
C SER A 247 -2.16 4.83 -15.32
N GLU A 248 -1.16 4.57 -14.49
CA GLU A 248 0.24 4.80 -14.88
C GLU A 248 0.70 3.77 -15.95
N GLY A 249 -0.04 2.66 -16.08
CA GLY A 249 0.07 1.65 -17.13
C GLY A 249 -0.98 1.82 -18.24
N ASN A 250 -1.42 0.69 -18.81
CA ASN A 250 -2.37 0.64 -19.92
C ASN A 250 -3.81 0.45 -19.42
N ILE A 251 -4.79 1.02 -20.13
CA ILE A 251 -6.20 0.66 -19.96
C ILE A 251 -6.66 -0.11 -21.20
N THR A 252 -7.17 -1.33 -20.97
CA THR A 252 -7.76 -2.18 -22.01
C THR A 252 -9.23 -2.41 -21.71
N ILE A 253 -10.07 -2.10 -22.68
CA ILE A 253 -11.51 -2.32 -22.65
C ILE A 253 -11.90 -3.30 -23.74
N SER A 254 -12.58 -4.37 -23.39
CA SER A 254 -13.04 -5.38 -24.34
C SER A 254 -14.38 -5.98 -23.89
N ASN A 255 -15.39 -5.94 -24.76
CA ASN A 255 -16.70 -6.57 -24.53
C ASN A 255 -17.34 -6.20 -23.16
N MET A 256 -17.39 -4.90 -22.84
CA MET A 256 -18.14 -4.38 -21.69
C MET A 256 -19.44 -3.67 -22.10
N SER A 257 -20.41 -3.56 -21.18
CA SER A 257 -21.59 -2.72 -21.40
C SER A 257 -21.18 -1.27 -21.71
N GLN A 258 -21.92 -0.61 -22.60
CA GLN A 258 -21.53 0.69 -23.13
C GLN A 258 -21.52 1.77 -22.03
N PRO A 259 -20.36 2.40 -21.75
CA PRO A 259 -20.26 3.42 -20.72
C PRO A 259 -20.95 4.72 -21.15
N SER A 260 -21.35 5.54 -20.17
CA SER A 260 -21.82 6.91 -20.41
C SER A 260 -20.97 7.93 -19.66
N SER A 261 -20.44 8.93 -20.37
CA SER A 261 -19.70 10.07 -19.84
C SER A 261 -18.43 9.71 -19.04
N VAL A 262 -17.71 8.67 -19.46
CA VAL A 262 -16.50 8.20 -18.76
C VAL A 262 -15.25 8.95 -19.19
N SER A 263 -14.35 9.22 -18.24
CA SER A 263 -13.03 9.80 -18.52
C SER A 263 -11.92 8.77 -18.27
N LEU A 264 -11.03 8.58 -19.24
CA LEU A 264 -9.90 7.65 -19.16
C LEU A 264 -8.58 8.40 -19.34
N TRP A 265 -7.58 8.09 -18.52
CA TRP A 265 -6.23 8.65 -18.65
C TRP A 265 -5.18 7.58 -18.35
N ALA A 266 -4.32 7.26 -19.31
CA ALA A 266 -3.38 6.15 -19.21
C ALA A 266 -2.04 6.38 -19.91
N LYS A 267 -1.11 5.44 -19.77
CA LYS A 267 0.03 5.32 -20.69
C LYS A 267 -0.43 4.95 -22.09
N ASN A 268 -1.27 3.94 -22.24
CA ASN A 268 -1.93 3.59 -23.50
C ASN A 268 -3.40 3.23 -23.27
N LEU A 269 -4.25 3.52 -24.26
CA LEU A 269 -5.67 3.20 -24.26
C LEU A 269 -6.00 2.24 -25.40
N TYR A 270 -6.60 1.10 -25.08
CA TYR A 270 -7.06 0.09 -26.03
C TYR A 270 -8.56 -0.17 -25.83
N ILE A 271 -9.41 0.51 -26.59
CA ILE A 271 -10.87 0.38 -26.51
C ILE A 271 -11.36 -0.44 -27.70
N ASN A 272 -11.39 -1.75 -27.52
CA ASN A 272 -11.71 -2.74 -28.57
C ASN A 272 -13.21 -3.04 -28.64
N GLN A 273 -14.07 -2.03 -28.55
CA GLN A 273 -15.52 -2.18 -28.67
C GLN A 273 -16.18 -0.95 -29.28
N ASN A 274 -17.29 -1.17 -29.99
CA ASN A 274 -18.09 -0.10 -30.59
C ASN A 274 -19.11 0.46 -29.61
N GLY A 275 -19.27 1.77 -29.64
CA GLY A 275 -20.23 2.52 -28.83
C GLY A 275 -19.71 2.91 -27.45
N GLY A 276 -20.59 3.55 -26.67
CA GLY A 276 -20.23 4.25 -25.45
C GLY A 276 -19.97 5.74 -25.68
N SER A 277 -20.04 6.49 -24.57
CA SER A 277 -19.76 7.92 -24.52
C SER A 277 -18.66 8.19 -23.52
N TYR A 278 -17.61 8.86 -23.98
CA TYR A 278 -16.45 9.24 -23.18
C TYR A 278 -16.33 10.77 -23.13
N THR A 279 -16.06 11.31 -21.95
CA THR A 279 -15.81 12.74 -21.77
C THR A 279 -14.39 13.07 -22.21
N THR A 280 -13.40 12.33 -21.71
CA THR A 280 -12.00 12.47 -22.11
C THR A 280 -11.33 11.10 -22.30
N LEU A 281 -10.47 11.01 -23.31
CA LEU A 281 -9.59 9.87 -23.57
C LEU A 281 -8.17 10.41 -23.72
N GLN A 282 -7.32 10.18 -22.72
CA GLN A 282 -5.97 10.74 -22.66
C GLN A 282 -4.91 9.61 -22.58
N ALA A 283 -3.90 9.67 -23.44
CA ALA A 283 -2.83 8.69 -23.49
C ALA A 283 -1.45 9.32 -23.68
N GLY A 284 -0.49 8.89 -22.87
CA GLY A 284 0.94 9.11 -23.11
C GLY A 284 1.54 10.39 -22.57
N ALA A 285 2.86 10.39 -22.52
CA ALA A 285 3.66 11.44 -21.93
C ALA A 285 5.04 11.53 -22.60
N PHE A 286 5.76 12.60 -22.31
CA PHE A 286 7.17 12.73 -22.63
C PHE A 286 8.05 12.14 -21.53
N THR A 287 9.14 11.50 -21.93
CA THR A 287 10.26 11.19 -21.04
C THR A 287 11.23 12.36 -21.05
N ALA A 288 11.75 12.71 -19.87
CA ALA A 288 12.61 13.87 -19.72
C ALA A 288 13.80 13.57 -18.81
N ASN A 289 14.93 14.19 -19.14
CA ASN A 289 16.01 14.39 -18.18
C ASN A 289 15.65 15.57 -17.28
N VAL A 290 15.87 15.40 -15.97
CA VAL A 290 15.77 16.48 -15.00
C VAL A 290 17.11 17.20 -14.96
N VAL A 291 17.10 18.46 -15.36
CA VAL A 291 18.29 19.31 -15.49
C VAL A 291 18.24 20.37 -14.39
N ASP A 292 19.29 20.47 -13.57
CA ASP A 292 19.36 21.47 -12.51
C ASP A 292 19.63 22.89 -13.06
N SER A 293 19.70 23.88 -12.16
CA SER A 293 20.00 25.27 -12.52
C SER A 293 21.39 25.49 -13.13
N HIS A 294 22.30 24.52 -13.01
CA HIS A 294 23.67 24.57 -13.55
C HIS A 294 23.80 23.84 -14.89
N GLY A 295 22.71 23.24 -15.40
CA GLY A 295 22.71 22.48 -16.64
C GLY A 295 23.13 21.01 -16.49
N ALA A 296 23.28 20.51 -15.26
CA ALA A 296 23.62 19.11 -15.01
C ALA A 296 22.35 18.23 -15.01
N VAL A 297 22.43 17.06 -15.66
CA VAL A 297 21.38 16.04 -15.55
C VAL A 297 21.47 15.38 -14.18
N VAL A 298 20.46 15.58 -13.35
CA VAL A 298 20.40 15.08 -11.97
C VAL A 298 19.39 13.94 -11.80
N GLY A 299 18.56 13.67 -12.81
CA GLY A 299 17.59 12.58 -12.76
C GLY A 299 16.73 12.47 -14.02
N THR A 300 15.61 11.78 -13.88
CA THR A 300 14.62 11.55 -14.93
C THR A 300 13.20 11.81 -14.43
N ALA A 301 12.30 12.15 -15.34
CA ALA A 301 10.88 12.33 -15.06
C ALA A 301 10.04 11.96 -16.28
N VAL A 302 8.74 11.75 -16.04
CA VAL A 302 7.72 11.60 -17.08
C VAL A 302 6.69 12.71 -16.88
N THR A 303 6.38 13.45 -17.95
CA THR A 303 5.48 14.61 -17.88
C THR A 303 4.69 14.80 -19.16
N GLY A 304 3.56 15.51 -19.08
CA GLY A 304 2.85 16.03 -20.24
C GLY A 304 3.37 17.40 -20.66
N GLY A 305 2.59 18.12 -21.44
CA GLY A 305 2.83 19.51 -21.83
C GLY A 305 3.22 19.63 -23.30
N SER A 306 3.96 20.68 -23.64
CA SER A 306 4.44 20.94 -25.00
C SER A 306 5.97 21.01 -25.06
N ILE A 307 6.54 20.62 -26.19
CA ILE A 307 7.98 20.75 -26.42
C ILE A 307 8.25 22.16 -26.95
N LEU A 308 9.15 22.88 -26.27
CA LEU A 308 9.64 24.18 -26.70
C LEU A 308 10.71 24.02 -27.79
N SER A 309 10.96 25.09 -28.56
CA SER A 309 12.02 25.11 -29.58
C SER A 309 13.43 24.83 -29.02
N THR A 310 13.62 24.99 -27.71
CA THR A 310 14.85 24.69 -26.98
C THR A 310 14.99 23.21 -26.57
N ASN A 311 14.06 22.33 -26.98
CA ASN A 311 13.96 20.93 -26.56
C ASN A 311 13.68 20.73 -25.04
N TYR A 312 13.30 21.80 -24.34
CA TYR A 312 12.71 21.68 -23.00
C TYR A 312 11.21 21.51 -23.09
N ILE A 313 10.63 20.85 -22.09
CA ILE A 313 9.19 20.65 -21.99
C ILE A 313 8.63 21.79 -21.13
N LEU A 314 7.54 22.40 -21.60
CA LEU A 314 6.67 23.25 -20.80
C LEU A 314 5.57 22.35 -20.21
N PRO A 315 5.70 21.89 -18.95
CA PRO A 315 4.74 20.96 -18.37
C PRO A 315 3.41 21.67 -18.05
N PRO A 316 2.27 20.95 -18.04
CA PRO A 316 0.97 21.54 -17.78
C PRO A 316 0.80 21.84 -16.30
N ALA A 317 0.22 22.99 -15.98
CA ALA A 317 -0.20 23.29 -14.61
C ALA A 317 -1.32 22.33 -14.20
N GLY A 318 -1.14 21.62 -13.09
CA GLY A 318 -2.18 20.75 -12.48
C GLY A 318 -1.83 19.27 -12.35
N ASN A 319 -0.80 18.76 -13.03
CA ASN A 319 -0.38 17.36 -12.91
C ASN A 319 0.56 17.15 -11.71
N THR A 320 0.67 15.92 -11.20
CA THR A 320 1.79 15.53 -10.33
C THR A 320 2.74 14.67 -11.13
N ILE A 321 4.04 15.00 -11.11
CA ILE A 321 5.07 14.19 -11.78
C ILE A 321 5.92 13.46 -10.75
N VAL A 322 6.46 12.32 -11.13
CA VAL A 322 7.47 11.63 -10.33
C VAL A 322 8.86 11.94 -10.89
N VAL A 323 9.67 12.61 -10.08
CA VAL A 323 11.08 12.85 -10.35
C VAL A 323 11.89 11.75 -9.69
N THR A 324 12.73 11.06 -10.47
CA THR A 324 13.68 10.06 -9.98
C THR A 324 15.09 10.58 -10.16
N LEU A 325 15.76 10.91 -9.07
CA LEU A 325 17.15 11.37 -9.07
C LEU A 325 18.10 10.23 -9.46
N SER A 326 19.32 10.60 -9.85
CA SER A 326 20.34 9.66 -10.33
C SER A 326 20.79 8.65 -9.25
N ASP A 327 20.59 8.97 -7.97
CA ASP A 327 20.84 8.07 -6.84
C ASP A 327 19.66 7.12 -6.54
N GLY A 328 18.57 7.18 -7.33
CA GLY A 328 17.36 6.40 -7.14
C GLY A 328 16.33 7.02 -6.19
N THR A 329 16.60 8.20 -5.62
CA THR A 329 15.64 8.92 -4.79
C THR A 329 14.45 9.39 -5.61
N ARG A 330 13.23 9.20 -5.11
CA ARG A 330 12.00 9.51 -5.83
C ARG A 330 11.18 10.56 -5.10
N TYR A 331 10.66 11.51 -5.87
CA TYR A 331 9.83 12.62 -5.40
C TYR A 331 8.55 12.70 -6.22
N ALA A 332 7.41 12.85 -5.55
CA ALA A 332 6.18 13.33 -6.17
C ALA A 332 6.20 14.87 -6.11
N VAL A 333 6.12 15.51 -7.27
CA VAL A 333 6.16 16.97 -7.42
C VAL A 333 4.83 17.44 -8.01
N PRO A 334 3.97 18.09 -7.20
CA PRO A 334 2.73 18.69 -7.69
C PRO A 334 3.03 19.92 -8.54
N LEU A 335 2.75 19.84 -9.84
CA LEU A 335 2.91 20.96 -10.78
C LEU A 335 1.81 22.01 -10.65
N GLY A 336 0.68 21.66 -10.00
CA GLY A 336 -0.41 22.61 -9.75
C GLY A 336 -0.05 23.72 -8.75
N SER A 337 0.87 23.45 -7.81
CA SER A 337 1.38 24.46 -6.87
C SER A 337 2.77 24.98 -7.22
N ALA A 338 3.50 24.31 -8.12
CA ALA A 338 4.80 24.77 -8.60
C ALA A 338 4.68 26.03 -9.47
N ALA A 339 5.68 26.91 -9.38
CA ALA A 339 5.85 27.99 -10.35
C ALA A 339 6.55 27.45 -11.60
N ILE A 340 5.93 27.63 -12.77
CA ILE A 340 6.45 27.17 -14.07
C ILE A 340 6.67 28.38 -14.96
N SER A 341 7.92 28.62 -15.38
CA SER A 341 8.25 29.72 -16.29
C SER A 341 7.89 29.39 -17.74
N SER A 342 7.80 30.42 -18.60
CA SER A 342 7.61 30.23 -20.05
C SER A 342 8.75 29.47 -20.74
N ALA A 343 9.91 29.36 -20.10
CA ALA A 343 11.06 28.58 -20.56
C ALA A 343 11.03 27.11 -20.07
N GLY A 344 10.01 26.70 -19.31
CA GLY A 344 9.88 25.34 -18.76
C GLY A 344 10.66 25.10 -17.47
N LEU A 345 11.15 26.14 -16.78
CA LEU A 345 11.77 26.02 -15.46
C LEU A 345 10.68 25.78 -14.41
N VAL A 346 10.81 24.69 -13.67
CA VAL A 346 9.90 24.27 -12.58
C VAL A 346 10.53 24.61 -11.24
N THR A 347 9.82 25.41 -10.44
CA THR A 347 10.18 25.73 -9.05
C THR A 347 9.09 25.19 -8.13
N PRO A 348 9.28 23.99 -7.55
CA PRO A 348 8.28 23.38 -6.69
C PRO A 348 8.16 24.08 -5.33
N VAL A 349 6.99 24.00 -4.71
CA VAL A 349 6.78 24.43 -3.32
C VAL A 349 7.25 23.32 -2.40
N ALA A 350 8.27 23.58 -1.59
CA ALA A 350 8.96 22.55 -0.81
C ALA A 350 8.05 21.77 0.15
N THR A 351 7.01 22.40 0.71
CA THR A 351 6.04 21.76 1.62
C THR A 351 5.09 20.78 0.91
N ASP A 352 4.92 20.92 -0.40
CA ASP A 352 3.98 20.12 -1.19
C ASP A 352 4.66 18.94 -1.87
N VAL A 353 6.00 18.97 -1.94
CA VAL A 353 6.81 17.89 -2.49
C VAL A 353 6.87 16.74 -1.50
N VAL A 354 6.52 15.54 -1.96
CA VAL A 354 6.57 14.33 -1.13
C VAL A 354 7.71 13.45 -1.60
N ARG A 355 8.68 13.19 -0.71
CA ARG A 355 9.70 12.16 -0.95
C ARG A 355 9.07 10.78 -0.80
N LEU A 356 9.08 10.01 -1.88
CA LEU A 356 8.51 8.67 -1.95
C LEU A 356 9.50 7.60 -1.48
N SER A 357 10.79 7.79 -1.77
CA SER A 357 11.87 6.87 -1.39
C SER A 357 13.25 7.54 -1.54
N GLY A 358 14.27 7.00 -0.89
CA GLY A 358 15.67 7.46 -0.99
C GLY A 358 16.01 8.61 -0.05
N SER A 359 17.24 9.13 -0.17
CA SER A 359 17.81 10.15 0.73
C SER A 359 18.43 11.35 0.02
N GLY A 360 18.48 11.35 -1.32
CA GLY A 360 18.92 12.47 -2.12
C GLY A 360 18.04 13.70 -1.92
N THR A 361 18.52 14.86 -2.38
CA THR A 361 17.83 16.14 -2.25
C THR A 361 17.34 16.60 -3.62
N LEU A 362 16.04 16.88 -3.74
CA LEU A 362 15.47 17.49 -4.94
C LEU A 362 16.04 18.91 -5.11
N PRO A 363 16.51 19.31 -6.31
CA PRO A 363 16.91 20.68 -6.58
C PRO A 363 15.76 21.67 -6.32
N ALA A 364 16.10 22.87 -5.84
CA ALA A 364 15.12 23.94 -5.59
C ALA A 364 14.38 24.41 -6.86
N SER A 365 15.02 24.26 -8.02
CA SER A 365 14.38 24.40 -9.33
C SER A 365 15.07 23.49 -10.35
N PHE A 366 14.33 23.05 -11.36
CA PHE A 366 14.85 22.21 -12.43
C PHE A 366 14.07 22.41 -13.73
N SER A 367 14.70 22.09 -14.86
CA SER A 367 14.05 22.04 -16.17
C SER A 367 13.91 20.60 -16.65
N LEU A 368 12.97 20.35 -17.56
CA LEU A 368 12.69 19.02 -18.10
C LEU A 368 13.13 18.97 -19.57
N SER A 369 14.30 18.39 -19.84
CA SER A 369 14.82 18.26 -21.20
C SER A 369 14.24 17.02 -21.87
N HIS A 370 13.54 17.19 -23.00
CA HIS A 370 12.86 16.11 -23.71
C HIS A 370 13.86 15.08 -24.25
N THR A 371 13.54 13.80 -24.03
CA THR A 371 14.36 12.65 -24.48
C THR A 371 13.58 11.67 -25.35
N GLY A 372 12.25 11.69 -25.29
CA GLY A 372 11.41 10.79 -26.05
C GLY A 372 9.95 10.81 -25.57
N VAL A 373 9.17 9.89 -26.14
CA VAL A 373 7.75 9.67 -25.81
C VAL A 373 7.59 8.32 -25.14
N THR A 374 6.77 8.25 -24.09
CA THR A 374 6.37 7.01 -23.44
C THR A 374 4.86 6.82 -23.55
N GLY A 375 4.47 5.69 -24.14
CA GLY A 375 3.06 5.39 -24.42
C GLY A 375 2.46 6.30 -25.50
N GLY A 376 1.19 6.65 -25.31
CA GLY A 376 0.43 7.54 -26.18
C GLY A 376 -0.32 6.86 -27.30
N THR A 377 -0.38 5.52 -27.32
CA THR A 377 -1.29 4.82 -28.21
C THR A 377 -2.71 4.95 -27.68
N LEU A 378 -3.62 5.48 -28.50
CA LEU A 378 -5.05 5.55 -28.25
C LEU A 378 -5.77 4.85 -29.40
N ASN A 379 -6.15 3.60 -29.19
CA ASN A 379 -6.96 2.83 -30.13
C ASN A 379 -8.41 2.82 -29.68
N TYR A 380 -9.31 3.32 -30.53
CA TYR A 380 -10.74 3.34 -30.26
C TYR A 380 -11.52 2.75 -31.44
N ALA A 381 -12.34 1.73 -31.17
CA ALA A 381 -13.22 1.17 -32.19
C ALA A 381 -14.39 2.09 -32.58
N GLY A 382 -14.73 3.12 -31.80
CA GLY A 382 -15.64 4.19 -32.20
C GLY A 382 -16.87 4.34 -31.30
N GLY A 383 -17.50 5.53 -31.33
CA GLY A 383 -18.61 5.93 -30.46
C GLY A 383 -18.60 7.45 -30.28
N THR A 384 -18.89 7.96 -29.08
CA THR A 384 -18.78 9.40 -28.80
C THR A 384 -17.59 9.67 -27.87
N ALA A 385 -16.77 10.67 -28.20
CA ALA A 385 -15.75 11.20 -27.29
C ALA A 385 -15.74 12.73 -27.31
N GLY A 386 -15.66 13.36 -26.13
CA GLY A 386 -15.43 14.79 -26.01
C GLY A 386 -14.01 15.14 -26.50
N THR A 387 -13.02 14.86 -25.67
CA THR A 387 -11.60 15.07 -26.01
C THR A 387 -10.88 13.74 -26.20
N MET A 388 -10.12 13.62 -27.28
CA MET A 388 -9.16 12.54 -27.51
C MET A 388 -7.76 13.14 -27.60
N TRP A 389 -6.84 12.75 -26.72
CA TRP A 389 -5.49 13.31 -26.69
C TRP A 389 -4.44 12.22 -26.52
N GLY A 390 -3.57 12.05 -27.51
CA GLY A 390 -2.45 11.11 -27.41
C GLY A 390 -1.34 11.31 -28.43
N ASN A 391 -0.36 10.40 -28.42
CA ASN A 391 0.72 10.39 -29.40
C ASN A 391 0.26 9.84 -30.74
N GLU A 392 -0.35 8.65 -30.72
CA GLU A 392 -0.96 8.04 -31.88
C GLU A 392 -2.44 7.80 -31.57
N VAL A 393 -3.32 8.47 -32.29
CA VAL A 393 -4.77 8.32 -32.13
C VAL A 393 -5.32 7.55 -33.33
N SER A 394 -5.92 6.39 -33.09
CA SER A 394 -6.46 5.52 -34.12
C SER A 394 -7.93 5.19 -33.88
N ILE A 395 -8.78 5.61 -34.82
CA ILE A 395 -10.23 5.35 -34.82
C ILE A 395 -10.53 4.31 -35.90
N THR A 396 -10.94 3.12 -35.47
CA THR A 396 -11.14 1.95 -36.37
C THR A 396 -12.60 1.66 -36.68
N GLY A 397 -13.53 2.50 -36.20
CA GLY A 397 -14.97 2.38 -36.45
C GLY A 397 -15.45 3.07 -37.71
N TRP A 398 -16.59 2.61 -38.22
CA TRP A 398 -17.29 3.20 -39.38
C TRP A 398 -18.15 4.43 -39.02
N GLY A 399 -17.91 5.08 -37.87
CA GLY A 399 -18.67 6.26 -37.45
C GLY A 399 -18.19 6.84 -36.12
N GLY A 400 -19.06 7.61 -35.48
CA GLY A 400 -18.81 8.25 -34.20
C GLY A 400 -18.65 9.77 -34.29
N THR A 401 -18.68 10.41 -33.13
CA THR A 401 -18.59 11.87 -32.98
C THR A 401 -17.52 12.22 -31.97
N TYR A 402 -16.58 13.06 -32.38
CA TYR A 402 -15.39 13.42 -31.62
C TYR A 402 -15.28 14.94 -31.59
N THR A 403 -15.42 15.57 -30.41
CA THR A 403 -15.48 17.04 -30.33
C THR A 403 -14.11 17.66 -30.61
N ASP A 404 -13.07 17.19 -29.92
CA ASP A 404 -11.69 17.66 -30.09
C ASP A 404 -10.73 16.47 -30.13
N VAL A 405 -9.92 16.40 -31.20
CA VAL A 405 -8.91 15.36 -31.41
C VAL A 405 -7.53 16.03 -31.45
N MET A 406 -6.68 15.62 -30.51
CA MET A 406 -5.34 16.13 -30.28
C MET A 406 -4.34 14.97 -30.44
N SER A 407 -3.62 14.94 -31.56
CA SER A 407 -2.62 13.91 -31.85
C SER A 407 -1.23 14.53 -31.95
N HIS A 408 -0.31 14.22 -31.04
CA HIS A 408 1.08 14.69 -31.12
C HIS A 408 1.79 14.11 -32.36
N GLY A 409 1.67 12.80 -32.56
CA GLY A 409 2.15 12.08 -33.73
C GLY A 409 1.02 11.86 -34.75
N MET A 410 0.83 10.60 -35.17
CA MET A 410 -0.07 10.24 -36.26
C MET A 410 -1.54 10.11 -35.81
N PHE A 411 -2.45 10.70 -36.57
CA PHE A 411 -3.89 10.47 -36.45
C PHE A 411 -4.37 9.53 -37.56
N LYS A 412 -4.99 8.41 -37.20
CA LYS A 412 -5.57 7.41 -38.11
C LYS A 412 -7.08 7.32 -37.89
N VAL A 413 -7.84 7.30 -38.98
CA VAL A 413 -9.30 7.19 -38.90
C VAL A 413 -9.86 6.45 -40.11
N ILE A 414 -10.92 5.66 -39.92
CA ILE A 414 -11.73 5.14 -41.03
C ILE A 414 -12.71 6.22 -41.48
N THR A 415 -13.64 6.61 -40.60
CA THR A 415 -14.60 7.70 -40.83
C THR A 415 -15.13 8.22 -39.47
N GLY A 416 -16.06 9.17 -39.48
CA GLY A 416 -16.64 9.81 -38.30
C GLY A 416 -16.69 11.33 -38.43
N THR A 417 -17.28 11.99 -37.43
CA THR A 417 -17.39 13.45 -37.37
C THR A 417 -16.44 14.00 -36.31
N ILE A 418 -15.47 14.81 -36.72
CA ILE A 418 -14.49 15.49 -35.89
C ILE A 418 -14.82 16.98 -35.86
N GLY A 419 -15.03 17.55 -34.68
CA GLY A 419 -15.26 18.98 -34.50
C GLY A 419 -14.00 19.80 -34.76
N LYS A 420 -12.93 19.49 -34.01
CA LYS A 420 -11.61 20.12 -34.16
C LYS A 420 -10.51 19.07 -34.19
N LEU A 421 -9.55 19.22 -35.10
CA LEU A 421 -8.34 18.40 -35.15
C LEU A 421 -7.10 19.28 -34.95
N THR A 422 -6.26 18.95 -33.97
CA THR A 422 -4.93 19.54 -33.78
C THR A 422 -3.89 18.43 -33.86
N GLY A 423 -3.06 18.41 -34.90
CA GLY A 423 -2.10 17.33 -35.16
C GLY A 423 -0.65 17.81 -35.28
N GLY A 424 0.27 17.21 -34.51
CA GLY A 424 1.71 17.42 -34.68
C GLY A 424 2.33 16.54 -35.78
N GLY A 425 1.61 15.53 -36.26
CA GLY A 425 2.05 14.65 -37.35
C GLY A 425 1.04 14.53 -38.50
N ASP A 426 1.16 13.43 -39.23
CA ASP A 426 0.30 13.10 -40.37
C ASP A 426 -1.11 12.70 -39.94
N THR A 427 -2.10 12.97 -40.80
CA THR A 427 -3.45 12.41 -40.71
C THR A 427 -3.69 11.39 -41.81
N TRP A 428 -4.24 10.23 -41.47
CA TRP A 428 -4.48 9.14 -42.42
C TRP A 428 -5.92 8.63 -42.35
N ALA A 429 -6.69 8.93 -43.40
CA ALA A 429 -8.01 8.36 -43.64
C ALA A 429 -7.87 6.98 -44.31
N THR A 430 -7.74 5.95 -43.47
CA THR A 430 -7.27 4.60 -43.84
C THR A 430 -8.15 3.85 -44.85
N GLN A 431 -9.45 4.18 -44.93
CA GLN A 431 -10.42 3.54 -45.84
C GLN A 431 -11.05 4.55 -46.83
N ALA A 432 -10.53 5.78 -46.88
CA ALA A 432 -10.97 6.77 -47.84
C ALA A 432 -10.43 6.48 -49.25
N GLY A 433 -11.22 6.76 -50.27
CA GLY A 433 -10.77 6.77 -51.66
C GLY A 433 -10.45 8.19 -52.10
N TYR A 434 -9.25 8.40 -52.65
CA TYR A 434 -8.83 9.67 -53.26
C TYR A 434 -8.42 9.45 -54.71
N SER A 435 -9.04 10.20 -55.62
CA SER A 435 -8.67 10.26 -57.03
C SER A 435 -9.04 11.62 -57.62
N GLN A 436 -8.51 11.94 -58.80
CA GLN A 436 -8.85 13.18 -59.51
C GLN A 436 -10.34 13.29 -59.90
N TYR A 437 -11.11 12.19 -59.83
CA TYR A 437 -12.51 12.14 -60.28
C TYR A 437 -13.52 11.82 -59.16
N SER A 438 -13.07 11.27 -58.03
CA SER A 438 -13.95 10.79 -56.97
C SER A 438 -13.22 10.75 -55.63
N ASN A 439 -13.92 11.25 -54.60
CA ASN A 439 -13.50 11.21 -53.20
C ASN A 439 -14.65 10.59 -52.39
N TYR A 440 -14.37 9.56 -51.60
CA TYR A 440 -15.39 8.88 -50.79
C TYR A 440 -14.81 8.36 -49.47
N ASN A 441 -15.68 8.10 -48.49
CA ASN A 441 -15.34 7.57 -47.16
C ASN A 441 -14.31 8.37 -46.35
N PHE A 442 -14.10 9.65 -46.67
CA PHE A 442 -13.35 10.54 -45.78
C PHE A 442 -14.14 10.81 -44.50
N PRO A 443 -13.47 11.05 -43.36
CA PRO A 443 -14.12 11.60 -42.18
C PRO A 443 -14.58 13.04 -42.44
N THR A 444 -15.58 13.50 -41.68
CA THR A 444 -15.92 14.93 -41.61
C THR A 444 -15.01 15.58 -40.57
N ILE A 445 -14.27 16.62 -40.95
CA ILE A 445 -13.43 17.43 -40.04
C ILE A 445 -13.90 18.88 -40.18
N ASN A 446 -14.54 19.43 -39.15
CA ASN A 446 -15.15 20.77 -39.24
C ASN A 446 -14.12 21.90 -39.17
N SER A 447 -13.00 21.70 -38.47
CA SER A 447 -11.90 22.65 -38.36
C SER A 447 -10.62 21.97 -37.88
N GLY A 448 -9.45 22.57 -38.14
CA GLY A 448 -8.20 22.09 -37.56
C GLY A 448 -6.93 22.53 -38.29
N ASN A 449 -5.80 22.25 -37.65
CA ASN A 449 -4.46 22.40 -38.22
C ASN A 449 -3.67 21.10 -37.97
N ILE A 450 -2.88 20.69 -38.97
CA ILE A 450 -1.83 19.68 -38.79
C ILE A 450 -0.48 20.20 -39.28
N ALA A 451 0.60 19.78 -38.61
CA ALA A 451 1.97 20.03 -39.08
C ALA A 451 2.38 19.08 -40.22
N GLY A 452 1.80 17.88 -40.30
CA GLY A 452 2.05 16.90 -41.37
C GLY A 452 1.08 16.99 -42.55
N HIS A 453 0.94 15.86 -43.25
CA HIS A 453 0.11 15.75 -44.46
C HIS A 453 -1.15 14.91 -44.25
N LEU A 454 -2.10 15.03 -45.18
CA LEU A 454 -3.27 14.15 -45.26
C LEU A 454 -3.01 12.99 -46.22
N TYR A 455 -3.28 11.77 -45.77
CA TYR A 455 -3.22 10.55 -46.57
C TYR A 455 -4.60 9.87 -46.63
N ALA A 456 -4.85 9.14 -47.72
CA ALA A 456 -6.04 8.35 -47.95
C ALA A 456 -5.68 6.91 -48.34
N SER A 457 -6.67 6.02 -48.37
CA SER A 457 -6.58 4.60 -48.76
C SER A 457 -5.70 3.72 -47.89
N SER A 458 -5.86 2.39 -48.00
CA SER A 458 -5.03 1.41 -47.31
C SER A 458 -3.55 1.47 -47.73
N ASN A 459 -3.27 2.00 -48.92
CA ASN A 459 -1.92 2.16 -49.47
C ASN A 459 -1.23 3.47 -49.02
N LYS A 460 -1.86 4.26 -48.14
CA LYS A 460 -1.34 5.55 -47.66
C LYS A 460 -0.96 6.51 -48.81
N THR A 461 -1.92 6.77 -49.69
CA THR A 461 -1.80 7.70 -50.83
C THR A 461 -1.85 9.14 -50.34
N LEU A 462 -0.88 9.98 -50.72
CA LEU A 462 -0.83 11.40 -50.35
C LEU A 462 -1.98 12.18 -51.01
N VAL A 463 -2.69 12.99 -50.22
CA VAL A 463 -3.64 13.99 -50.70
C VAL A 463 -2.91 15.34 -50.77
N PRO A 464 -2.74 15.97 -51.96
CA PRO A 464 -2.05 17.24 -52.09
C PRO A 464 -2.59 18.29 -51.13
N ASP A 465 -1.71 19.09 -50.52
CA ASP A 465 -2.08 20.01 -49.44
C ASP A 465 -3.10 21.07 -49.85
N ASN A 466 -3.09 21.47 -51.13
CA ASN A 466 -4.03 22.40 -51.74
C ASN A 466 -5.32 21.75 -52.27
N ALA A 467 -5.47 20.43 -52.17
CA ALA A 467 -6.65 19.73 -52.66
C ALA A 467 -7.85 19.86 -51.70
N THR A 468 -8.96 20.37 -52.23
CA THR A 468 -10.25 20.41 -51.52
C THR A 468 -10.85 19.01 -51.46
N VAL A 469 -11.14 18.55 -50.24
CA VAL A 469 -11.85 17.28 -50.00
C VAL A 469 -13.17 17.60 -49.30
N ALA A 470 -14.28 17.13 -49.87
CA ALA A 470 -15.61 17.39 -49.30
C ALA A 470 -15.67 16.86 -47.85
N GLY A 471 -16.20 17.69 -46.95
CA GLY A 471 -16.30 17.37 -45.52
C GLY A 471 -15.03 17.60 -44.71
N ILE A 472 -13.89 17.98 -45.32
CA ILE A 472 -12.63 18.24 -44.59
C ILE A 472 -12.26 19.73 -44.68
N THR A 473 -12.36 20.41 -43.55
CA THR A 473 -11.83 21.76 -43.30
C THR A 473 -10.60 21.63 -42.41
N LEU A 474 -9.45 21.35 -43.03
CA LEU A 474 -8.19 21.10 -42.33
C LEU A 474 -7.03 21.82 -43.03
N ASN A 475 -6.33 22.70 -42.30
CA ASN A 475 -5.08 23.28 -42.78
C ASN A 475 -3.94 22.27 -42.58
N ARG A 476 -3.13 22.08 -43.62
CA ARG A 476 -2.07 21.06 -43.67
C ARG A 476 -0.70 21.73 -43.78
N SER A 477 0.36 21.04 -43.35
CA SER A 477 1.73 21.56 -43.38
C SER A 477 1.90 22.88 -42.60
N VAL A 478 1.18 23.04 -41.48
CA VAL A 478 1.21 24.24 -40.64
C VAL A 478 2.32 24.12 -39.58
N ALA A 479 3.45 24.79 -39.83
CA ALA A 479 4.61 24.78 -38.93
C ALA A 479 4.26 25.21 -37.49
N GLY A 480 4.86 24.53 -36.50
CA GLY A 480 4.66 24.81 -35.08
C GLY A 480 3.33 24.30 -34.49
N THR A 481 2.50 23.62 -35.28
CA THR A 481 1.29 22.95 -34.77
C THR A 481 1.69 21.68 -34.03
N ASP A 482 1.45 21.63 -32.73
CA ASP A 482 1.60 20.43 -31.91
C ASP A 482 0.71 20.54 -30.68
N PRO A 483 -0.21 19.59 -30.43
CA PRO A 483 -1.01 19.61 -29.20
C PRO A 483 -0.23 19.25 -27.94
N GLY A 484 1.01 18.75 -28.05
CA GLY A 484 1.75 18.17 -26.94
C GLY A 484 1.13 16.86 -26.45
N LEU A 485 1.43 16.46 -25.22
CA LEU A 485 0.91 15.22 -24.61
C LEU A 485 0.24 15.49 -23.25
N PRO A 486 -0.77 14.68 -22.84
CA PRO A 486 -1.49 14.91 -21.60
C PRO A 486 -0.64 14.62 -20.34
N GLY A 487 0.40 13.79 -20.46
CA GLY A 487 1.18 13.29 -19.33
C GLY A 487 0.64 11.95 -18.82
N LEU A 488 1.23 11.44 -17.73
CA LEU A 488 0.68 10.27 -17.03
C LEU A 488 -0.01 10.73 -15.73
N PRO A 489 -1.10 10.08 -15.32
CA PRO A 489 -1.67 10.32 -14.00
C PRO A 489 -0.68 9.85 -12.92
N TYR A 490 -0.70 10.46 -11.75
CA TYR A 490 0.03 9.97 -10.58
C TYR A 490 -0.95 9.30 -9.62
N CYS A 491 -0.68 8.05 -9.25
CA CYS A 491 -1.48 7.30 -8.29
C CYS A 491 -0.74 7.18 -6.94
N ASP A 492 -1.20 7.92 -5.92
CA ASP A 492 -0.65 7.80 -4.58
C ASP A 492 -1.21 6.55 -3.87
N THR A 493 -0.38 5.51 -3.84
CA THR A 493 -0.69 4.23 -3.17
C THR A 493 0.18 4.04 -1.93
N THR A 494 0.72 5.11 -1.36
CA THR A 494 1.59 5.00 -0.18
C THR A 494 0.77 4.51 1.00
N VAL A 495 1.30 3.49 1.68
CA VAL A 495 0.72 2.90 2.88
C VAL A 495 1.77 2.92 3.97
N GLN A 496 1.36 3.19 5.21
CA GLN A 496 2.22 3.03 6.37
C GLN A 496 2.10 1.59 6.85
N ALA A 497 3.24 0.96 7.19
CA ALA A 497 3.21 -0.35 7.82
C ALA A 497 2.39 -0.29 9.11
N ILE A 498 1.51 -1.26 9.29
CA ILE A 498 0.70 -1.42 10.49
C ILE A 498 1.52 -2.25 11.47
N ASP A 499 1.76 -1.65 12.63
CA ASP A 499 2.30 -2.34 13.79
C ASP A 499 1.34 -2.03 14.93
N THR A 500 0.58 -3.04 15.34
CA THR A 500 -0.49 -2.88 16.30
C THR A 500 0.03 -2.69 17.72
N ASP A 501 1.28 -3.07 18.01
CA ASP A 501 1.89 -2.88 19.33
C ASP A 501 2.03 -1.39 19.67
N ASN A 502 2.25 -0.53 18.66
CA ASN A 502 2.32 0.93 18.85
C ASN A 502 1.03 1.55 19.41
N TYR A 503 -0.09 0.83 19.35
CA TYR A 503 -1.39 1.31 19.81
C TYR A 503 -1.87 0.62 21.10
N LYS A 504 -1.03 -0.26 21.67
CA LYS A 504 -1.36 -1.05 22.86
C LYS A 504 -1.59 -0.18 24.10
N ASP A 505 -0.85 0.90 24.27
CA ASP A 505 -1.02 1.84 25.38
C ASP A 505 -2.33 2.64 25.29
N GLY A 506 -2.82 2.87 24.07
CA GLY A 506 -4.13 3.47 23.81
C GLY A 506 -5.30 2.50 23.94
N ALA A 507 -5.04 1.19 24.06
CA ALA A 507 -6.09 0.18 24.18
C ALA A 507 -6.74 0.18 25.58
N ASN A 508 -7.98 -0.30 25.64
CA ASN A 508 -8.72 -0.45 26.90
C ASN A 508 -8.68 -1.88 27.46
N TYR A 509 -8.68 -2.86 26.55
CA TYR A 509 -8.71 -4.28 26.87
C TYR A 509 -7.64 -4.99 26.04
N ILE A 510 -6.59 -5.49 26.70
CA ILE A 510 -5.43 -6.13 26.08
C ILE A 510 -5.48 -7.63 26.38
N PHE A 511 -5.74 -8.44 25.36
CA PHE A 511 -5.78 -9.89 25.43
C PHE A 511 -4.43 -10.46 24.99
N TYR A 512 -3.77 -11.21 25.86
CA TYR A 512 -2.44 -11.79 25.60
C TYR A 512 -2.30 -13.15 26.30
N PHE A 513 -1.25 -13.90 25.94
CA PHE A 513 -0.93 -15.18 26.58
C PHE A 513 0.29 -15.05 27.50
N ASP A 514 0.16 -15.52 28.74
CA ASP A 514 1.30 -15.78 29.62
C ASP A 514 1.59 -17.29 29.59
N GLY A 515 2.57 -17.68 28.76
CA GLY A 515 2.74 -19.05 28.32
C GLY A 515 1.51 -19.54 27.53
N ASN A 516 0.75 -20.48 28.09
CA ASN A 516 -0.52 -20.96 27.52
C ASN A 516 -1.75 -20.39 28.25
N THR A 517 -1.56 -19.52 29.23
CA THR A 517 -2.65 -18.98 30.04
C THR A 517 -3.24 -17.75 29.35
N PRO A 518 -4.54 -17.72 29.03
CA PRO A 518 -5.18 -16.55 28.46
C PRO A 518 -5.34 -15.46 29.53
N MET A 519 -4.82 -14.28 29.26
CA MET A 519 -4.80 -13.12 30.17
C MET A 519 -5.55 -11.94 29.54
N LEU A 520 -6.16 -11.12 30.40
CA LEU A 520 -6.70 -9.82 30.06
C LEU A 520 -6.06 -8.76 30.96
N LYS A 521 -5.44 -7.75 30.36
CA LYS A 521 -5.11 -6.49 31.03
C LYS A 521 -6.16 -5.43 30.66
N VAL A 522 -6.85 -4.91 31.66
CA VAL A 522 -7.73 -3.75 31.54
C VAL A 522 -6.93 -2.51 31.91
N GLN A 523 -7.04 -1.46 31.11
CA GLN A 523 -6.42 -0.17 31.40
C GLN A 523 -7.26 0.97 30.81
N ASN A 524 -7.15 2.18 31.35
CA ASN A 524 -7.94 3.34 30.87
C ASN A 524 -9.45 3.08 30.91
N VAL A 525 -9.96 2.31 31.88
CA VAL A 525 -11.41 2.05 32.01
C VAL A 525 -11.89 2.43 33.40
N LYS A 526 -13.01 3.16 33.44
CA LYS A 526 -13.66 3.56 34.69
C LYS A 526 -15.09 3.07 34.76
N ARG A 527 -15.57 2.88 35.99
CA ARG A 527 -16.97 2.56 36.25
C ARG A 527 -17.85 3.81 36.06
N GLY A 528 -19.02 3.62 35.47
CA GLY A 528 -19.96 4.69 35.18
C GLY A 528 -20.70 5.22 36.41
N ASP A 529 -20.82 4.43 37.49
CA ASP A 529 -21.56 4.79 38.71
C ASP A 529 -20.73 5.62 39.70
N ASN A 530 -19.45 5.29 39.88
CA ASN A 530 -18.58 5.93 40.89
C ASN A 530 -17.26 6.49 40.34
N ASN A 531 -17.01 6.38 39.03
CA ASN A 531 -15.80 6.87 38.38
C ASN A 531 -14.48 6.22 38.83
N GLU A 532 -14.54 5.09 39.55
CA GLU A 532 -13.35 4.34 39.95
C GLU A 532 -12.75 3.60 38.75
N SER A 533 -11.42 3.52 38.72
CA SER A 533 -10.71 2.72 37.73
C SER A 533 -10.92 1.23 37.99
N ILE A 534 -11.06 0.44 36.92
CA ILE A 534 -11.07 -1.03 36.97
C ILE A 534 -9.81 -1.64 36.35
N ASP A 535 -8.79 -0.81 36.17
CA ASP A 535 -7.52 -1.21 35.57
C ASP A 535 -6.89 -2.33 36.40
N GLY A 536 -6.37 -3.34 35.72
CA GLY A 536 -5.90 -4.55 36.37
C GLY A 536 -5.61 -5.68 35.40
N THR A 537 -4.99 -6.74 35.91
CA THR A 537 -4.69 -7.94 35.12
C THR A 537 -5.50 -9.11 35.66
N TYR A 538 -6.15 -9.83 34.76
CA TYR A 538 -7.10 -10.90 35.05
C TYR A 538 -6.73 -12.16 34.27
N ASN A 539 -6.69 -13.30 34.95
CA ASN A 539 -6.52 -14.60 34.32
C ASN A 539 -7.88 -15.10 33.81
N LEU A 540 -8.07 -15.16 32.48
CA LEU A 540 -9.34 -15.54 31.87
C LEU A 540 -9.71 -17.02 32.09
N ALA A 541 -8.71 -17.86 32.38
CA ALA A 541 -8.92 -19.28 32.67
C ALA A 541 -9.64 -19.47 34.01
N THR A 542 -9.35 -18.63 35.00
CA THR A 542 -9.80 -18.83 36.39
C THR A 542 -10.75 -17.74 36.88
N THR A 543 -10.57 -16.49 36.47
CA THR A 543 -11.37 -15.36 36.93
C THR A 543 -12.74 -15.37 36.25
N ASP A 544 -13.80 -15.09 37.01
CA ASP A 544 -15.13 -14.87 36.46
C ASP A 544 -15.31 -13.39 36.10
N LEU A 545 -15.26 -13.10 34.80
CA LEU A 545 -15.44 -11.75 34.24
C LEU A 545 -16.79 -11.56 33.56
N ARG A 546 -17.76 -12.44 33.82
CA ARG A 546 -19.14 -12.24 33.35
C ARG A 546 -19.75 -10.99 33.96
N THR A 547 -19.42 -10.73 35.22
CA THR A 547 -19.75 -9.51 35.95
C THR A 547 -18.52 -8.96 36.63
N LEU A 548 -18.41 -7.63 36.71
CA LEU A 548 -17.36 -6.95 37.46
C LEU A 548 -17.99 -5.85 38.32
N GLY A 549 -17.70 -5.80 39.61
CA GLY A 549 -18.31 -4.82 40.53
C GLY A 549 -19.85 -4.83 40.54
N GLY A 550 -20.48 -5.97 40.26
CA GLY A 550 -21.95 -6.13 40.21
C GLY A 550 -22.62 -5.76 38.87
N PHE A 551 -21.84 -5.38 37.85
CA PHE A 551 -22.35 -5.02 36.52
C PHE A 551 -21.92 -6.05 35.47
N ASP A 552 -22.74 -6.24 34.43
CA ASP A 552 -22.41 -7.07 33.27
C ASP A 552 -21.14 -6.55 32.58
N PHE A 553 -20.18 -7.44 32.33
CA PHE A 553 -18.90 -7.09 31.71
C PHE A 553 -18.66 -7.88 30.42
N MET A 554 -18.14 -9.11 30.49
CA MET A 554 -17.88 -9.96 29.31
C MET A 554 -18.62 -11.29 29.39
N GLN A 555 -19.69 -11.42 28.60
CA GLN A 555 -20.54 -12.62 28.55
C GLN A 555 -20.64 -13.14 27.11
N CYS A 556 -20.43 -14.43 26.91
CA CYS A 556 -20.38 -15.08 25.58
C CYS A 556 -21.19 -16.40 25.56
N SER A 557 -21.12 -17.13 24.45
CA SER A 557 -21.84 -18.38 24.18
C SER A 557 -23.36 -18.21 24.08
N TRP A 558 -23.84 -17.05 23.62
CA TRP A 558 -25.26 -16.69 23.46
C TRP A 558 -26.05 -16.46 24.76
N TYR A 559 -25.41 -16.65 25.92
CA TYR A 559 -25.98 -16.48 27.25
C TYR A 559 -24.92 -15.94 28.24
N ASN A 560 -25.17 -16.04 29.55
CA ASN A 560 -24.24 -15.60 30.59
C ASN A 560 -23.09 -16.62 30.84
N SER A 561 -22.25 -16.84 29.81
CA SER A 561 -21.08 -17.72 29.86
C SER A 561 -19.76 -16.96 29.79
N HIS A 562 -18.65 -17.62 30.13
CA HIS A 562 -17.32 -17.02 30.07
C HIS A 562 -16.85 -16.79 28.63
N CYS A 563 -16.38 -15.58 28.32
CA CYS A 563 -15.66 -15.28 27.09
C CYS A 563 -14.21 -15.75 27.17
N LEU A 564 -13.67 -16.29 26.06
CA LEU A 564 -12.23 -16.50 25.83
C LEU A 564 -11.48 -17.41 26.83
N ARG A 565 -12.18 -18.05 27.77
CA ARG A 565 -11.60 -18.91 28.82
C ARG A 565 -10.74 -20.06 28.28
N SER A 566 -11.10 -20.59 27.11
CA SER A 566 -10.42 -21.74 26.48
C SER A 566 -9.47 -21.34 25.35
N SER A 567 -9.13 -20.05 25.23
CA SER A 567 -8.22 -19.56 24.20
C SER A 567 -6.81 -20.09 24.43
N THR A 568 -6.09 -20.39 23.35
CA THR A 568 -4.69 -20.82 23.38
C THR A 568 -3.92 -20.13 22.26
N PRO A 569 -2.58 -20.01 22.35
CA PRO A 569 -1.79 -19.42 21.26
C PRO A 569 -2.03 -20.08 19.89
N ALA A 570 -2.29 -21.40 19.86
CA ALA A 570 -2.58 -22.14 18.63
C ALA A 570 -3.97 -21.83 18.04
N ASN A 571 -4.99 -21.75 18.90
CA ASN A 571 -6.37 -21.53 18.46
C ASN A 571 -6.71 -20.05 18.27
N GLY A 572 -5.95 -19.13 18.89
CA GLY A 572 -6.23 -17.70 18.91
C GLY A 572 -7.41 -17.35 19.82
N TRP A 573 -7.99 -16.18 19.58
CA TRP A 573 -9.09 -15.62 20.37
C TRP A 573 -10.42 -15.81 19.62
N SER A 574 -11.35 -16.56 20.22
CA SER A 574 -12.68 -16.81 19.64
C SER A 574 -13.78 -16.25 20.52
N LEU A 575 -14.43 -15.18 20.04
CA LEU A 575 -15.63 -14.60 20.64
C LEU A 575 -16.87 -15.25 20.01
N ASP A 576 -17.27 -16.39 20.55
CA ASP A 576 -18.46 -17.12 20.11
C ASP A 576 -19.72 -16.64 20.85
N GLY A 577 -20.71 -16.15 20.11
CA GLY A 577 -22.01 -15.74 20.64
C GLY A 577 -21.92 -14.63 21.70
N VAL A 578 -21.36 -13.48 21.35
CA VAL A 578 -21.21 -12.35 22.30
C VAL A 578 -22.58 -11.91 22.84
N TYR A 579 -22.78 -12.00 24.15
CA TYR A 579 -24.03 -11.65 24.83
C TYR A 579 -23.99 -10.27 25.50
N LYS A 580 -22.85 -9.94 26.14
CA LYS A 580 -22.52 -8.60 26.67
C LYS A 580 -21.02 -8.36 26.50
N PHE A 581 -20.65 -7.18 26.03
CA PHE A 581 -19.26 -6.79 25.87
C PHE A 581 -19.09 -5.28 26.11
N PRO A 582 -18.04 -4.83 26.81
CA PRO A 582 -17.87 -3.42 27.09
C PRO A 582 -17.36 -2.66 25.86
N ALA A 583 -17.70 -1.36 25.79
CA ALA A 583 -17.23 -0.48 24.72
C ALA A 583 -15.75 -0.10 24.92
N GLY A 584 -15.03 0.16 23.82
CA GLY A 584 -13.64 0.62 23.82
C GLY A 584 -12.73 -0.12 22.84
N VAL A 585 -11.44 0.14 22.94
CA VAL A 585 -10.41 -0.44 22.07
C VAL A 585 -9.96 -1.80 22.63
N LEU A 586 -10.09 -2.84 21.80
CA LEU A 586 -9.65 -4.20 22.09
C LEU A 586 -8.36 -4.46 21.33
N TRP A 587 -7.31 -4.87 22.03
CA TRP A 587 -6.04 -5.29 21.43
C TRP A 587 -5.82 -6.78 21.70
N PHE A 588 -5.50 -7.54 20.66
CA PHE A 588 -5.31 -9.00 20.71
C PHE A 588 -3.92 -9.39 20.24
N ASP A 589 -3.20 -10.15 21.07
CA ASP A 589 -1.99 -10.86 20.67
C ASP A 589 -2.38 -12.13 19.90
N GLY A 590 -2.34 -12.06 18.57
CA GLY A 590 -2.64 -13.14 17.65
C GLY A 590 -3.93 -12.95 16.86
N LYS A 591 -4.43 -14.05 16.28
CA LYS A 591 -5.64 -14.04 15.46
C LYS A 591 -6.90 -13.94 16.32
N VAL A 592 -7.91 -13.25 15.81
CA VAL A 592 -9.21 -13.06 16.47
C VAL A 592 -10.35 -13.47 15.53
N GLN A 593 -11.37 -14.12 16.10
CA GLN A 593 -12.59 -14.49 15.42
C GLN A 593 -13.81 -14.02 16.21
N ILE A 594 -14.76 -13.38 15.54
CA ILE A 594 -16.08 -13.07 16.09
C ILE A 594 -17.11 -13.96 15.39
N ASN A 595 -17.70 -14.84 16.19
CA ASN A 595 -18.66 -15.84 15.73
C ASN A 595 -20.02 -15.63 16.38
N GLY A 596 -20.74 -14.65 15.86
CA GLY A 596 -22.08 -14.29 16.31
C GLY A 596 -22.14 -13.41 17.55
N VAL A 597 -23.21 -12.63 17.62
CA VAL A 597 -23.56 -11.68 18.67
C VAL A 597 -25.06 -11.84 18.95
N ASN A 598 -25.45 -11.96 20.22
CA ASN A 598 -26.85 -12.02 20.60
C ASN A 598 -27.48 -10.62 20.47
N SER A 599 -28.13 -10.38 19.33
CA SER A 599 -28.74 -9.09 18.99
C SER A 599 -29.85 -8.66 19.96
N GLY A 600 -30.46 -9.59 20.71
CA GLY A 600 -31.48 -9.27 21.71
C GLY A 600 -30.93 -8.53 22.93
N THR A 601 -29.65 -8.70 23.24
CA THR A 601 -29.01 -8.09 24.44
C THR A 601 -27.83 -7.19 24.12
N GLN A 602 -27.19 -7.42 22.98
CA GLN A 602 -26.08 -6.63 22.45
C GLN A 602 -26.45 -6.23 21.01
N ALA A 603 -27.21 -5.15 20.87
CA ALA A 603 -27.74 -4.74 19.57
C ALA A 603 -26.67 -4.29 18.58
N ASN A 604 -25.49 -3.86 19.06
CA ASN A 604 -24.32 -3.48 18.27
C ASN A 604 -23.03 -3.75 19.08
N LEU A 605 -21.90 -3.88 18.39
CA LEU A 605 -20.57 -3.83 19.03
C LEU A 605 -20.02 -2.40 18.96
N TYR A 606 -19.43 -1.92 20.05
CA TYR A 606 -18.92 -0.54 20.16
C TYR A 606 -17.41 -0.58 20.41
N ASN A 607 -16.68 -1.20 19.48
CA ASN A 607 -15.31 -1.63 19.67
C ASN A 607 -14.41 -1.30 18.48
N ALA A 608 -13.17 -0.95 18.79
CA ALA A 608 -12.06 -1.02 17.85
C ALA A 608 -11.35 -2.37 18.04
N LEU A 609 -11.12 -3.13 16.98
CA LEU A 609 -10.45 -4.44 17.01
C LEU A 609 -9.04 -4.30 16.46
N LEU A 610 -8.04 -4.32 17.36
CA LEU A 610 -6.62 -4.32 17.04
C LEU A 610 -6.07 -5.74 17.21
N ALA A 611 -5.35 -6.27 16.22
CA ALA A 611 -4.80 -7.63 16.30
C ALA A 611 -3.47 -7.81 15.56
N THR A 612 -2.50 -8.47 16.19
CA THR A 612 -1.23 -8.85 15.52
C THR A 612 -1.43 -9.98 14.51
N GLY A 613 -2.52 -10.75 14.60
CA GLY A 613 -2.91 -11.78 13.65
C GLY A 613 -4.20 -11.47 12.88
N ASN A 614 -4.66 -12.42 12.05
CA ASN A 614 -5.85 -12.25 11.22
C ASN A 614 -7.13 -11.98 12.03
N VAL A 615 -8.05 -11.21 11.44
CA VAL A 615 -9.38 -10.95 11.99
C VAL A 615 -10.42 -11.68 11.13
N THR A 616 -11.29 -12.47 11.78
CA THR A 616 -12.36 -13.22 11.10
C THR A 616 -13.72 -12.81 11.64
N LEU A 617 -14.60 -12.33 10.76
CA LEU A 617 -15.97 -11.95 11.03
C LEU A 617 -16.91 -12.92 10.29
N THR A 618 -17.53 -13.84 11.01
CA THR A 618 -18.33 -14.94 10.42
C THR A 618 -19.72 -14.49 9.97
N SER A 619 -20.38 -15.28 9.12
CA SER A 619 -21.66 -14.94 8.48
C SER A 619 -22.92 -15.10 9.36
N SER A 620 -22.82 -15.67 10.57
CA SER A 620 -23.99 -16.05 11.37
C SER A 620 -24.22 -15.11 12.56
N GLY A 621 -25.45 -14.58 12.67
CA GLY A 621 -25.95 -13.88 13.85
C GLY A 621 -25.12 -12.65 14.24
N HIS A 622 -24.74 -11.81 13.28
CA HIS A 622 -23.96 -10.61 13.55
C HIS A 622 -24.83 -9.36 13.71
N VAL A 623 -24.28 -8.37 14.42
CA VAL A 623 -24.79 -7.00 14.53
C VAL A 623 -23.74 -6.04 13.97
N PRO A 624 -24.10 -4.78 13.65
CA PRO A 624 -23.11 -3.81 13.21
C PRO A 624 -21.97 -3.62 14.23
N LEU A 625 -20.75 -3.46 13.71
CA LEU A 625 -19.55 -3.10 14.47
C LEU A 625 -19.30 -1.60 14.33
N TYR A 626 -19.35 -0.85 15.42
CA TYR A 626 -19.02 0.57 15.46
C TYR A 626 -17.69 0.79 16.17
N ALA A 627 -16.76 1.46 15.51
CA ALA A 627 -15.66 2.11 16.17
C ALA A 627 -16.21 3.12 17.21
N PRO A 628 -15.52 3.32 18.35
CA PRO A 628 -16.02 4.17 19.45
C PRO A 628 -16.56 5.55 19.04
N ASN A 629 -15.92 6.24 18.08
CA ASN A 629 -16.29 7.58 17.60
C ASN A 629 -17.35 7.57 16.48
N TYR A 630 -17.70 6.39 15.96
CA TYR A 630 -18.77 6.21 14.97
C TYR A 630 -20.12 5.90 15.64
N ALA A 631 -20.08 5.52 16.92
CA ALA A 631 -21.26 5.42 17.76
C ALA A 631 -21.64 6.78 18.37
N THR A 632 -22.84 6.88 18.93
CA THR A 632 -23.22 8.06 19.71
C THR A 632 -22.42 8.12 21.01
N VAL A 633 -22.15 9.33 21.52
CA VAL A 633 -21.41 9.51 22.78
C VAL A 633 -22.06 8.73 23.94
N SER A 634 -23.39 8.64 23.98
CA SER A 634 -24.11 7.87 25.00
C SER A 634 -23.86 6.37 24.93
N GLN A 635 -23.65 5.82 23.73
CA GLN A 635 -23.38 4.39 23.55
C GLN A 635 -21.96 4.02 23.99
N THR A 636 -20.98 4.89 23.72
CA THR A 636 -19.57 4.65 24.07
C THR A 636 -19.23 5.07 25.50
N CYS A 637 -19.70 6.25 25.94
CA CYS A 637 -19.29 6.87 27.20
C CYS A 637 -20.34 6.76 28.31
N GLY A 638 -21.57 6.36 27.99
CA GLY A 638 -22.69 6.26 28.93
C GLY A 638 -22.85 4.90 29.62
N GLY A 639 -22.03 3.90 29.28
CA GLY A 639 -22.12 2.54 29.82
C GLY A 639 -21.73 2.40 31.29
N SER A 640 -21.99 1.22 31.86
CA SER A 640 -21.53 0.82 33.21
C SER A 640 -20.00 0.80 33.33
N PHE A 641 -19.32 0.59 32.22
CA PHE A 641 -17.88 0.76 32.05
C PHE A 641 -17.66 1.65 30.83
N TYR A 642 -16.71 2.58 30.92
CA TYR A 642 -16.43 3.49 29.82
C TYR A 642 -14.91 3.70 29.65
N PRO A 643 -14.43 3.86 28.39
CA PRO A 643 -13.01 4.07 28.10
C PRO A 643 -12.61 5.50 28.47
N SER A 644 -11.90 5.68 29.58
CA SER A 644 -11.59 7.00 30.14
C SER A 644 -10.56 7.80 29.35
N ASN A 645 -9.83 7.17 28.43
CA ASN A 645 -8.97 7.85 27.47
C ASN A 645 -9.73 8.38 26.24
N LEU A 646 -10.84 7.75 25.86
CA LEU A 646 -11.67 8.19 24.72
C LEU A 646 -12.82 9.12 25.12
N CYS A 647 -13.18 9.10 26.41
CA CYS A 647 -14.34 9.80 26.94
C CYS A 647 -13.93 10.77 28.04
N THR A 648 -14.50 11.96 28.02
CA THR A 648 -14.52 12.87 29.16
C THR A 648 -15.87 12.78 29.85
N ARG A 649 -15.87 12.62 31.18
CA ARG A 649 -17.10 12.48 31.97
C ARG A 649 -17.05 13.40 33.18
N SER A 650 -18.11 14.19 33.36
CA SER A 650 -18.32 15.07 34.52
C SER A 650 -19.77 14.95 34.98
N GLY A 651 -20.00 14.20 36.05
CA GLY A 651 -21.36 13.88 36.52
C GLY A 651 -22.13 13.03 35.50
N SER A 652 -23.31 13.52 35.09
CA SER A 652 -24.17 12.90 34.08
C SER A 652 -23.84 13.31 32.64
N THR A 653 -22.89 14.23 32.44
CA THR A 653 -22.46 14.68 31.12
C THR A 653 -21.24 13.88 30.66
N PHE A 654 -21.32 13.37 29.43
CA PHE A 654 -20.24 12.63 28.76
C PHE A 654 -20.01 13.20 27.36
N ASN A 655 -18.74 13.37 26.99
CA ASN A 655 -18.27 13.81 25.67
C ASN A 655 -17.12 12.92 25.20
N PHE A 656 -16.85 12.90 23.89
CA PHE A 656 -15.60 12.33 23.39
C PHE A 656 -14.41 13.22 23.79
N ALA A 657 -13.25 12.60 24.00
CA ALA A 657 -12.00 13.31 24.21
C ALA A 657 -11.60 14.09 22.95
N THR A 658 -10.94 15.23 23.14
CA THR A 658 -10.44 16.08 22.04
C THR A 658 -8.94 15.95 21.89
N TRP A 659 -8.42 16.27 20.70
CA TRP A 659 -6.99 16.34 20.43
C TRP A 659 -6.68 17.51 19.49
N THR A 660 -5.43 17.92 19.41
CA THR A 660 -4.99 19.02 18.54
C THR A 660 -4.02 18.48 17.50
N ASP A 661 -4.22 18.83 16.24
CA ASP A 661 -3.36 18.40 15.13
C ASP A 661 -2.07 19.24 15.03
N ALA A 662 -1.20 18.87 14.08
CA ALA A 662 0.06 19.58 13.84
C ALA A 662 -0.13 21.02 13.33
N SER A 663 -1.33 21.38 12.86
CA SER A 663 -1.69 22.74 12.44
C SER A 663 -2.25 23.60 13.58
N GLY A 664 -2.46 23.01 14.77
CA GLY A 664 -3.08 23.67 15.91
C GLY A 664 -4.61 23.60 15.92
N ALA A 665 -5.23 22.84 15.01
CA ALA A 665 -6.69 22.66 14.96
C ALA A 665 -7.15 21.62 15.99
N THR A 666 -8.21 21.93 16.72
CA THR A 666 -8.82 21.01 17.69
C THR A 666 -9.86 20.12 17.03
N HIS A 667 -9.73 18.82 17.25
CA HIS A 667 -10.60 17.77 16.73
C HIS A 667 -11.28 17.00 17.87
N THR A 668 -12.44 16.41 17.57
CA THR A 668 -13.22 15.63 18.54
C THR A 668 -13.12 14.13 18.23
N GLY A 669 -12.88 13.33 19.27
CA GLY A 669 -12.68 11.89 19.17
C GLY A 669 -11.23 11.56 18.84
N LEU A 670 -10.56 10.81 19.71
CA LEU A 670 -9.19 10.36 19.44
C LEU A 670 -9.17 9.44 18.22
N PRO A 671 -8.17 9.56 17.31
CA PRO A 671 -8.12 8.79 16.06
C PRO A 671 -8.19 7.27 16.21
N ILE A 672 -7.68 6.71 17.31
CA ILE A 672 -7.79 5.27 17.59
C ILE A 672 -9.26 4.83 17.72
N GLY A 673 -10.15 5.71 18.19
CA GLY A 673 -11.59 5.51 18.26
C GLY A 673 -12.31 5.64 16.92
N ASN A 674 -11.64 6.10 15.85
CA ASN A 674 -12.20 6.11 14.49
C ASN A 674 -11.98 4.78 13.76
N THR A 675 -11.17 3.88 14.30
CA THR A 675 -10.77 2.63 13.64
C THR A 675 -11.63 1.48 14.16
N ALA A 676 -12.38 0.83 13.29
CA ALA A 676 -13.16 -0.35 13.67
C ALA A 676 -12.29 -1.60 13.69
N ILE A 677 -11.38 -1.73 12.71
CA ILE A 677 -10.48 -2.88 12.59
C ILE A 677 -9.09 -2.40 12.17
N MET A 678 -8.07 -2.81 12.92
CA MET A 678 -6.67 -2.67 12.57
C MET A 678 -5.97 -4.01 12.80
N THR A 679 -5.34 -4.57 11.79
CA THR A 679 -4.64 -5.84 11.93
C THR A 679 -3.38 -5.87 11.12
N GLU A 680 -2.34 -6.49 11.64
CA GLU A 680 -1.12 -6.79 10.88
C GLU A 680 -1.33 -7.95 9.89
N GLY A 681 -2.40 -8.72 10.11
CA GLY A 681 -2.86 -9.83 9.28
C GLY A 681 -3.90 -9.43 8.24
N ALA A 682 -4.71 -10.42 7.86
CA ALA A 682 -5.80 -10.29 6.91
C ALA A 682 -7.17 -10.17 7.59
N LEU A 683 -8.14 -9.59 6.90
CA LEU A 683 -9.56 -9.63 7.29
C LEU A 683 -10.31 -10.67 6.44
N SER A 684 -11.06 -11.54 7.10
CA SER A 684 -12.11 -12.36 6.47
C SER A 684 -13.47 -11.88 6.96
N SER A 685 -14.38 -11.54 6.05
CA SER A 685 -15.70 -11.01 6.41
C SER A 685 -16.79 -11.50 5.46
N SER A 686 -18.01 -11.64 5.98
CA SER A 686 -19.21 -11.99 5.21
C SER A 686 -20.43 -11.26 5.76
N GLY A 687 -20.96 -10.27 5.03
CA GLY A 687 -22.23 -9.61 5.35
C GLY A 687 -22.21 -8.61 6.51
N TRP A 688 -21.03 -8.23 7.02
CA TRP A 688 -20.92 -7.31 8.15
C TRP A 688 -21.10 -5.85 7.75
N GLU A 689 -21.77 -5.08 8.61
CA GLU A 689 -21.73 -3.62 8.60
C GLU A 689 -20.67 -3.14 9.60
N ILE A 690 -19.67 -2.42 9.11
CA ILE A 690 -18.52 -1.95 9.87
C ILE A 690 -18.50 -0.42 9.78
N HIS A 691 -18.71 0.27 10.89
CA HIS A 691 -18.67 1.72 11.00
C HIS A 691 -17.35 2.15 11.62
N GLY A 692 -16.40 2.57 10.79
CA GLY A 692 -15.05 2.95 11.18
C GLY A 692 -14.04 2.65 10.09
N ASN A 693 -12.85 3.20 10.25
CA ASN A 693 -11.71 2.92 9.36
C ASN A 693 -11.26 1.46 9.52
N VAL A 694 -10.84 0.84 8.42
CA VAL A 694 -10.36 -0.54 8.35
C VAL A 694 -8.95 -0.55 7.77
N LEU A 695 -7.99 -1.03 8.56
CA LEU A 695 -6.56 -1.02 8.24
C LEU A 695 -6.00 -2.45 8.29
N LEU A 696 -5.58 -2.99 7.14
CA LEU A 696 -5.15 -4.37 7.01
C LEU A 696 -3.70 -4.47 6.54
N GLY A 697 -2.87 -5.18 7.30
CA GLY A 697 -1.48 -5.44 6.99
C GLY A 697 -1.33 -6.39 5.79
N ARG A 698 -2.31 -7.28 5.60
CA ARG A 698 -2.36 -8.24 4.49
C ARG A 698 -3.66 -8.08 3.70
N GLY A 699 -4.21 -9.18 3.20
CA GLY A 699 -5.37 -9.17 2.30
C GLY A 699 -6.72 -9.00 3.00
N ILE A 700 -7.75 -8.85 2.17
CA ILE A 700 -9.16 -8.94 2.55
C ILE A 700 -9.81 -10.09 1.76
N THR A 701 -10.59 -10.92 2.45
CA THR A 701 -11.39 -12.01 1.87
C THR A 701 -12.85 -11.76 2.19
N LEU A 702 -13.68 -11.74 1.15
CA LEU A 702 -15.11 -11.46 1.25
C LEU A 702 -15.89 -12.66 0.71
N GLU A 703 -16.65 -13.31 1.58
CA GLU A 703 -17.42 -14.52 1.26
C GLU A 703 -18.92 -14.26 1.45
N GLY A 704 -19.78 -14.94 0.68
CA GLY A 704 -21.22 -15.03 0.92
C GLY A 704 -22.06 -13.76 0.64
N ALA A 705 -21.85 -12.69 1.42
CA ALA A 705 -22.68 -11.49 1.42
C ALA A 705 -21.87 -10.19 1.55
N THR A 706 -22.47 -9.06 1.15
CA THR A 706 -21.79 -7.77 1.04
C THR A 706 -21.34 -7.25 2.39
N THR A 707 -20.03 -7.13 2.57
CA THR A 707 -19.47 -6.38 3.68
C THR A 707 -19.53 -4.89 3.34
N THR A 708 -20.16 -4.11 4.21
CA THR A 708 -20.30 -2.66 4.08
C THR A 708 -19.44 -1.97 5.12
N ILE A 709 -18.54 -1.09 4.68
CA ILE A 709 -17.66 -0.29 5.52
C ILE A 709 -18.09 1.18 5.40
N PHE A 710 -18.50 1.79 6.50
CA PHE A 710 -18.70 3.23 6.62
C PHE A 710 -17.41 3.82 7.18
N GLY A 711 -16.50 4.26 6.32
CA GLY A 711 -15.15 4.68 6.69
C GLY A 711 -14.18 4.53 5.52
N THR A 712 -12.89 4.47 5.83
CA THR A 712 -11.81 4.22 4.87
C THR A 712 -11.31 2.77 4.92
N LEU A 713 -10.70 2.28 3.83
CA LEU A 713 -10.15 0.92 3.75
C LEU A 713 -8.72 0.93 3.19
N THR A 714 -7.78 0.39 3.97
CA THR A 714 -6.40 0.15 3.54
C THR A 714 -6.11 -1.35 3.56
N VAL A 715 -5.56 -1.89 2.48
CA VAL A 715 -5.24 -3.33 2.34
C VAL A 715 -3.78 -3.51 1.92
N GLY A 716 -3.07 -4.44 2.55
CA GLY A 716 -1.71 -4.83 2.22
C GLY A 716 -0.63 -3.89 2.76
N ALA A 717 -0.86 -3.26 3.92
CA ALA A 717 0.08 -2.31 4.51
C ALA A 717 1.45 -2.92 4.91
N ASN A 718 1.47 -4.19 5.30
CA ASN A 718 2.68 -4.93 5.73
C ASN A 718 3.21 -5.87 4.65
N ALA A 719 2.34 -6.33 3.75
CA ALA A 719 2.70 -7.18 2.63
C ALA A 719 1.75 -6.95 1.46
N THR A 720 2.31 -6.86 0.25
CA THR A 720 1.53 -6.78 -0.98
C THR A 720 0.55 -7.95 -1.06
N SER A 721 -0.71 -7.68 -1.37
CA SER A 721 -1.76 -8.69 -1.39
C SER A 721 -2.75 -8.47 -2.54
N THR A 722 -2.99 -9.54 -3.31
CA THR A 722 -4.06 -9.55 -4.31
C THR A 722 -5.41 -9.63 -3.62
N THR A 723 -6.25 -8.63 -3.85
CA THR A 723 -7.63 -8.61 -3.36
C THR A 723 -8.54 -9.18 -4.43
N THR A 724 -9.33 -10.20 -4.07
CA THR A 724 -10.37 -10.75 -4.95
C THR A 724 -11.74 -10.40 -4.40
N ILE A 725 -12.50 -9.62 -5.16
CA ILE A 725 -13.89 -9.31 -4.85
C ILE A 725 -14.75 -10.27 -5.69
N SER A 726 -15.37 -11.22 -5.00
CA SER A 726 -16.23 -12.26 -5.56
C SER A 726 -17.71 -11.98 -5.22
N GLN A 727 -18.57 -13.00 -5.25
CA GLN A 727 -20.02 -12.86 -4.99
C GLN A 727 -20.38 -12.15 -3.68
N GLY A 728 -19.50 -12.22 -2.67
CA GLY A 728 -19.67 -11.49 -1.42
C GLY A 728 -19.89 -9.99 -1.65
N GLY A 729 -19.13 -9.34 -2.52
CA GLY A 729 -19.23 -7.90 -2.75
C GLY A 729 -18.63 -7.04 -1.62
N LEU A 730 -18.30 -5.80 -1.96
CA LEU A 730 -17.69 -4.83 -1.07
C LEU A 730 -18.35 -3.47 -1.27
N LYS A 731 -18.81 -2.84 -0.20
CA LYS A 731 -19.32 -1.48 -0.25
C LYS A 731 -18.54 -0.60 0.73
N VAL A 732 -17.95 0.49 0.24
CA VAL A 732 -17.31 1.49 1.09
C VAL A 732 -18.05 2.82 0.96
N VAL A 733 -18.45 3.38 2.10
CA VAL A 733 -19.32 4.55 2.20
C VAL A 733 -18.60 5.63 3.00
N THR A 734 -18.39 6.79 2.38
CA THR A 734 -17.86 7.98 3.06
C THR A 734 -18.86 9.13 3.09
N SER A 735 -19.98 9.02 2.40
CA SER A 735 -21.05 10.02 2.45
C SER A 735 -21.62 10.13 3.87
N GLY A 736 -21.69 11.36 4.40
CA GLY A 736 -22.27 11.62 5.71
C GLY A 736 -21.32 11.43 6.90
N LEU A 737 -20.04 11.13 6.66
CA LEU A 737 -19.00 11.12 7.70
C LEU A 737 -18.50 12.54 7.96
N SER A 738 -18.16 12.84 9.22
CA SER A 738 -17.45 14.09 9.54
C SER A 738 -16.00 14.02 9.08
N SER A 739 -15.35 15.18 8.88
CA SER A 739 -13.91 15.23 8.58
C SER A 739 -13.07 14.52 9.66
N ASP A 740 -13.48 14.65 10.93
CA ASP A 740 -12.77 14.08 12.07
C ASP A 740 -12.81 12.54 12.07
N GLN A 741 -13.88 11.94 11.55
CA GLN A 741 -14.06 10.48 11.47
C GLN A 741 -13.16 9.82 10.42
N LEU A 742 -12.62 10.59 9.47
CA LEU A 742 -11.73 10.09 8.42
C LEU A 742 -10.27 9.98 8.87
N TYR A 743 -9.91 10.62 9.99
CA TYR A 743 -8.57 10.51 10.56
C TYR A 743 -8.26 9.09 11.02
N GLN A 744 -7.14 8.54 10.54
CA GLN A 744 -6.55 7.28 10.96
C GLN A 744 -5.50 7.55 12.06
N PRO A 745 -5.31 6.62 13.01
CA PRO A 745 -4.42 6.84 14.15
C PRO A 745 -2.94 6.82 13.77
N GLY A 746 -2.20 7.84 14.21
CA GLY A 746 -0.73 7.87 14.19
C GLY A 746 -0.13 7.41 15.52
N THR A 747 1.21 7.37 15.62
CA THR A 747 1.95 6.78 16.74
C THR A 747 2.18 7.73 17.93
N GLY A 748 1.37 8.78 18.12
CA GLY A 748 1.70 9.89 19.05
C GLY A 748 0.54 10.53 19.82
N CYS A 749 -0.60 9.87 20.00
CA CYS A 749 -1.73 10.45 20.74
C CYS A 749 -1.70 10.11 22.25
N THR A 750 -1.40 11.08 23.10
CA THR A 750 -1.81 11.04 24.52
C THR A 750 -2.82 12.16 24.77
N SER A 751 -3.94 11.83 25.43
CA SER A 751 -5.00 12.79 25.76
C SER A 751 -4.46 13.96 26.56
N SER A 752 -4.64 15.19 26.05
CA SER A 752 -4.24 16.41 26.74
C SER A 752 -5.10 16.63 27.99
N SER A 753 -4.56 16.34 29.17
CA SER A 753 -4.93 17.02 30.41
C SER A 753 -3.88 16.80 31.50
N THR A 754 -2.82 17.60 31.47
CA THR A 754 -2.23 18.40 32.58
C THR A 754 -0.84 18.84 32.15
N THR A 755 -0.62 20.15 32.20
CA THR A 755 0.67 20.81 32.08
C THR A 755 1.67 20.26 33.10
N GLU A 756 2.57 19.39 32.66
CA GLU A 756 3.98 19.44 33.04
C GLU A 756 4.79 19.22 31.76
N GLU A 757 5.43 20.29 31.28
CA GLU A 757 6.45 20.21 30.23
C GLU A 757 7.61 19.35 30.73
N THR A 758 7.62 18.09 30.34
CA THR A 758 8.87 17.38 30.05
C THR A 758 8.75 16.89 28.62
N SER A 759 9.39 17.61 27.70
CA SER A 759 9.55 17.18 26.32
C SER A 759 10.29 15.84 26.31
N SER A 760 9.58 14.72 26.20
CA SER A 760 10.18 13.40 26.04
C SER A 760 10.63 13.24 24.60
N SER A 761 11.82 13.75 24.28
CA SER A 761 12.54 13.36 23.09
C SER A 761 12.93 11.88 23.24
N HIS A 762 12.64 11.07 22.22
CA HIS A 762 12.91 9.63 22.24
C HIS A 762 14.09 9.27 21.33
N ILE A 763 14.89 8.27 21.74
CA ILE A 763 15.95 7.71 20.90
C ILE A 763 15.33 6.84 19.79
N ARG A 764 15.63 7.19 18.53
CA ARG A 764 15.19 6.46 17.34
C ARG A 764 16.37 5.79 16.64
N ILE A 765 16.11 4.66 15.98
CA ILE A 765 17.07 4.06 15.06
C ILE A 765 16.95 4.78 13.72
N LEU A 766 18.04 5.41 13.26
CA LEU A 766 18.12 6.10 11.97
C LEU A 766 18.26 5.11 10.82
N TRP A 767 19.15 4.14 10.97
CA TRP A 767 19.32 3.02 10.05
C TRP A 767 20.03 1.87 10.74
N SER A 768 19.94 0.69 10.13
CA SER A 768 20.77 -0.45 10.48
C SER A 768 21.18 -1.21 9.23
N ARG A 769 22.30 -1.94 9.31
CA ARG A 769 22.74 -2.86 8.26
C ARG A 769 23.46 -4.04 8.89
N TYR A 770 23.30 -5.22 8.29
CA TYR A 770 24.16 -6.34 8.63
C TYR A 770 25.59 -6.08 8.14
N GLN A 771 26.58 -6.40 8.98
CA GLN A 771 28.01 -6.34 8.63
C GLN A 771 28.50 -7.65 8.03
#